data_AF-A0A961AG88-F1
#
_entry.id   AF-A0A961AG88-F1
#
_cell.length_a   1.000
_cell.length_b   1.000
_cell.length_c   1.000
_cell.angle_alpha   90.00
_cell.angle_beta   90.00
_cell.angle_gamma   90.00
#
_symmetry.space_group_name_H-M   'P 1'
#
loop_
_entity.id
_entity.type
_entity.pdbx_description
1 polymer ?
#
loop_
_entity_poly.entity_id
_entity_poly.type
_entity_poly.pdbx_seq_one_letter_code
_entity_poly.pdbx_strand_id
1 'polypeptide(L)'
;SNPSAGYLYRVSETFRQSNGNLGEVLKAILLDYEARSLVLADSAVGHGRMKEPLVHFMGLLRALNAYSNIPLTTLKDAPTPFSTGESPLTTPYPQSEIDKFQSLSPATWTEPTRFRFGDYTSVLGQSTLAAPSVFNWFLPDYTVPGTLAEAGLVSPEFQIATETNVVNRVNRLYSFALAALAGTTTYPGVDVDAPISITTSAAPEVKVSTALPGAATASTFLPEQTFVFNTSNWSTPRTVTVAAADDRRVEGNHTTQIRHSSTSSDIAYSNRTFDELTVNITDNEANGNARVILTESGGETLVVEGGGAGPASDTYDLVLGSAPSADVTIQITPAITYFGVNTTDVTVSPTSVTFTPGNWATPQTVTVTAVNDTHSEGPEIGLVSHVIQSADPVYAAVSAPSLNAIVGDNDNNGTYTVSVLQSANQTLVLEGGATDSYRVALRRQPTANVTMAINAGSQLTTAPTSLTFTTADWYVPKTVTVTAVDDAAVEGRHTQQISNAFSGGGYSVSNNFNATIEDNDGGSLIIAETSGSTDVTENFAGVPSGSNPILPSAALDSYTIRLGTAPTSDVTVTVAPERNPSKTSLWSKQAGYFLGDMNNNNSDQQKERIVLNYDFLINLYATTFAAMPGISGTPTNAQKQAAHFAATTAVVDKLDLLLAGGRLKAVGGSLALVDLNNTAIINPRKSIIAAVYSGYSTTRGNKVTDEPAFTNEIKARVRIAGYLVAISPASFISK
;
A
#
# COMPACT_ATOMS: atom_id res chain seq x y z
N SER A 1 -19.90 -44.53 7.52
CA SER A 1 -19.05 -44.93 8.66
C SER A 1 -19.62 -46.11 9.41
N ASN A 2 -20.06 -47.15 8.69
CA ASN A 2 -20.62 -48.35 9.30
C ASN A 2 -19.85 -49.56 8.75
N PRO A 3 -18.57 -49.74 9.13
CA PRO A 3 -17.82 -50.93 8.75
C PRO A 3 -18.60 -52.16 9.22
N SER A 4 -18.60 -53.25 8.44
CA SER A 4 -19.28 -54.44 8.91
C SER A 4 -18.64 -54.93 10.21
N ALA A 5 -19.41 -55.64 11.04
CA ALA A 5 -18.86 -56.31 12.22
C ALA A 5 -17.68 -57.22 11.84
N GLY A 6 -17.70 -57.80 10.63
CA GLY A 6 -16.60 -58.60 10.09
C GLY A 6 -15.32 -57.78 9.84
N TYR A 7 -15.43 -56.57 9.29
CA TYR A 7 -14.30 -55.67 9.08
C TYR A 7 -13.65 -55.29 10.42
N LEU A 8 -14.45 -54.86 11.39
CA LEU A 8 -13.96 -54.48 12.72
C LEU A 8 -13.26 -55.65 13.41
N TYR A 9 -13.85 -56.84 13.34
CA TYR A 9 -13.24 -58.06 13.89
C TYR A 9 -11.85 -58.31 13.31
N ARG A 10 -11.69 -58.30 11.97
CA ARG A 10 -10.41 -58.55 11.31
C ARG A 10 -9.33 -57.54 11.71
N VAL A 11 -9.65 -56.25 11.72
CA VAL A 11 -8.70 -55.19 12.13
C VAL A 11 -8.33 -55.33 13.62
N SER A 12 -9.31 -55.60 14.48
CA SER A 12 -9.07 -55.77 15.92
C SER A 12 -8.21 -57.00 16.24
N GLU A 13 -8.38 -58.09 15.49
CA GLU A 13 -7.57 -59.29 15.62
C GLU A 13 -6.12 -59.03 15.18
N THR A 14 -5.89 -58.28 14.09
CA THR A 14 -4.52 -57.86 13.73
C THR A 14 -3.89 -57.00 14.82
N PHE A 15 -4.63 -56.07 15.43
CA PHE A 15 -4.12 -55.27 16.55
C PHE A 15 -3.72 -56.15 17.74
N ARG A 16 -4.56 -57.12 18.14
CA ARG A 16 -4.26 -58.05 19.23
C ARG A 16 -3.07 -58.95 18.92
N GLN A 17 -3.05 -59.58 17.74
CA GLN A 17 -2.04 -60.57 17.37
C GLN A 17 -0.66 -59.94 17.14
N SER A 18 -0.62 -58.71 16.64
CA SER A 18 0.61 -57.96 16.42
C SER A 18 1.10 -57.19 17.65
N ASN A 19 0.38 -57.29 18.77
CA ASN A 19 0.62 -56.50 19.99
C ASN A 19 0.69 -54.98 19.71
N GLY A 20 -0.21 -54.49 18.86
CA GLY A 20 -0.32 -53.07 18.52
C GLY A 20 0.68 -52.56 17.47
N ASN A 21 1.25 -53.43 16.62
CA ASN A 21 2.10 -52.98 15.52
C ASN A 21 1.30 -52.14 14.51
N LEU A 22 1.50 -50.83 14.55
CA LEU A 22 0.74 -49.88 13.73
C LEU A 22 0.88 -50.13 12.23
N GLY A 23 2.03 -50.63 11.76
CA GLY A 23 2.24 -50.94 10.34
C GLY A 23 1.38 -52.10 9.85
N GLU A 24 1.20 -53.14 10.68
CA GLU A 24 0.33 -54.28 10.36
C GLU A 24 -1.15 -53.90 10.48
N VAL A 25 -1.50 -53.11 11.48
CA VAL A 25 -2.86 -52.60 11.67
C VAL A 25 -3.26 -51.68 10.51
N LEU A 26 -2.37 -50.80 10.05
CA LEU A 26 -2.64 -49.97 8.86
C LEU A 26 -2.88 -50.83 7.62
N LYS A 27 -2.07 -51.87 7.42
CA LYS A 27 -2.26 -52.82 6.31
C LYS A 27 -3.60 -53.53 6.41
N ALA A 28 -3.98 -54.01 7.60
CA ALA A 28 -5.29 -54.64 7.80
C ALA A 28 -6.45 -53.68 7.49
N ILE A 29 -6.33 -52.41 7.89
CA ILE A 29 -7.34 -51.38 7.59
C ILE A 29 -7.47 -51.11 6.09
N LEU A 30 -6.33 -50.89 5.40
CA LEU A 30 -6.29 -50.40 4.02
C LEU A 30 -6.41 -51.51 2.97
N LEU A 31 -5.99 -52.74 3.31
CA LEU A 31 -5.97 -53.87 2.38
C LEU A 31 -7.17 -54.81 2.54
N ASP A 32 -8.05 -54.55 3.50
CA ASP A 32 -9.28 -55.29 3.66
C ASP A 32 -10.16 -55.23 2.40
N TYR A 33 -10.83 -56.34 2.08
CA TYR A 33 -11.67 -56.40 0.88
C TYR A 33 -12.84 -55.41 0.95
N GLU A 34 -13.40 -55.13 2.13
CA GLU A 34 -14.48 -54.14 2.27
C GLU A 34 -13.97 -52.72 2.03
N ALA A 35 -12.73 -52.41 2.44
CA ALA A 35 -12.11 -51.11 2.20
C ALA A 35 -11.74 -50.89 0.72
N ARG A 36 -11.56 -51.97 -0.06
CA ARG A 36 -11.10 -51.91 -1.46
C ARG A 36 -12.16 -52.25 -2.51
N SER A 37 -13.35 -52.67 -2.09
CA SER A 37 -14.41 -53.11 -3.01
C SER A 37 -15.13 -51.92 -3.64
N LEU A 38 -14.93 -51.73 -4.95
CA LEU A 38 -15.68 -50.74 -5.74
C LEU A 38 -17.18 -51.06 -5.82
N VAL A 39 -17.53 -52.35 -5.82
CA VAL A 39 -18.93 -52.78 -5.82
C VAL A 39 -19.62 -52.36 -4.51
N LEU A 40 -18.97 -52.55 -3.36
CA LEU A 40 -19.51 -52.06 -2.08
C LEU A 40 -19.52 -50.53 -2.02
N ALA A 41 -18.52 -49.86 -2.60
CA ALA A 41 -18.45 -48.40 -2.66
C ALA A 41 -19.56 -47.76 -3.53
N ASP A 42 -20.02 -48.43 -4.59
CA ASP A 42 -21.01 -47.91 -5.55
C ASP A 42 -22.45 -48.40 -5.30
N SER A 43 -22.65 -49.57 -4.69
CA SER A 43 -23.99 -50.18 -4.53
C SER A 43 -24.71 -49.80 -3.23
N ALA A 44 -24.03 -49.20 -2.27
CA ALA A 44 -24.63 -48.76 -1.01
C ALA A 44 -24.70 -47.24 -0.95
N VAL A 45 -25.93 -46.73 -1.04
CA VAL A 45 -26.33 -45.31 -1.01
C VAL A 45 -26.01 -44.60 0.34
N GLY A 46 -25.17 -45.19 1.19
CA GLY A 46 -24.90 -44.74 2.57
C GLY A 46 -23.43 -44.61 2.93
N HIS A 47 -22.53 -44.48 1.95
CA HIS A 47 -21.10 -44.43 2.20
C HIS A 47 -20.53 -43.04 1.96
N GLY A 48 -20.44 -42.29 3.06
CA GLY A 48 -19.61 -41.12 3.24
C GLY A 48 -19.32 -41.01 4.73
N ARG A 49 -18.14 -40.51 5.09
CA ARG A 49 -17.93 -40.03 6.46
C ARG A 49 -18.25 -38.54 6.44
N MET A 50 -18.80 -38.02 7.53
CA MET A 50 -18.82 -36.57 7.70
C MET A 50 -17.39 -36.06 7.52
N LYS A 51 -17.18 -34.88 6.95
CA LYS A 51 -15.86 -34.26 6.94
C LYS A 51 -15.63 -33.66 8.31
N GLU A 52 -14.48 -33.99 8.90
CA GLU A 52 -14.04 -33.45 10.19
C GLU A 52 -14.33 -31.95 10.27
N PRO A 53 -15.06 -31.48 11.31
CA PRO A 53 -15.44 -30.09 11.45
C PRO A 53 -14.31 -29.10 11.21
N LEU A 54 -13.18 -29.35 11.87
CA LEU A 54 -12.01 -28.50 11.80
C LEU A 54 -11.34 -28.59 10.42
N VAL A 55 -11.19 -29.78 9.84
CA VAL A 55 -10.57 -29.93 8.50
C VAL A 55 -11.40 -29.26 7.42
N HIS A 56 -12.73 -29.32 7.51
CA HIS A 56 -13.60 -28.58 6.59
C HIS A 56 -13.37 -27.08 6.72
N PHE A 57 -13.35 -26.56 7.95
CA PHE A 57 -13.07 -25.15 8.20
C PHE A 57 -11.69 -24.73 7.69
N MET A 58 -10.66 -25.56 7.90
CA MET A 58 -9.31 -25.34 7.37
C MET A 58 -9.26 -25.39 5.85
N GLY A 59 -10.10 -26.21 5.22
CA GLY A 59 -10.27 -26.24 3.77
C GLY A 59 -10.81 -24.92 3.24
N LEU A 60 -11.74 -24.29 3.95
CA LEU A 60 -12.23 -22.95 3.62
C LEU A 60 -11.13 -21.89 3.79
N LEU A 61 -10.36 -21.93 4.88
CA LEU A 61 -9.23 -21.02 5.09
C LEU A 61 -8.24 -21.08 3.91
N ARG A 62 -7.87 -22.30 3.52
CA ARG A 62 -6.94 -22.54 2.40
C ARG A 62 -7.54 -22.10 1.08
N ALA A 63 -8.82 -22.38 0.84
CA ALA A 63 -9.48 -22.00 -0.42
C ALA A 63 -9.57 -20.47 -0.60
N LEU A 64 -9.64 -19.73 0.50
CA LEU A 64 -9.73 -18.27 0.54
C LEU A 64 -8.40 -17.61 0.94
N ASN A 65 -7.28 -18.33 0.84
CA ASN A 65 -5.94 -17.84 1.18
C ASN A 65 -5.92 -17.00 2.48
N ALA A 66 -6.60 -17.50 3.51
CA ALA A 66 -6.75 -16.75 4.75
C ALA A 66 -5.40 -16.62 5.47
N TYR A 67 -5.08 -15.43 5.96
CA TYR A 67 -3.87 -15.14 6.75
C TYR A 67 -4.19 -14.36 8.02
N SER A 68 -3.24 -14.26 8.95
CA SER A 68 -3.33 -13.31 10.08
C SER A 68 -2.21 -12.27 9.98
N ASN A 69 -2.35 -11.16 10.69
CA ASN A 69 -1.27 -10.16 10.77
C ASN A 69 -0.21 -10.51 11.82
N ILE A 70 -0.13 -11.75 12.28
CA ILE A 70 0.84 -12.18 13.30
C ILE A 70 1.84 -13.13 12.65
N PRO A 71 3.08 -12.64 12.40
CA PRO A 71 4.13 -13.47 11.84
C PRO A 71 4.48 -14.65 12.76
N LEU A 72 4.79 -15.79 12.16
CA LEU A 72 5.25 -16.98 12.88
C LEU A 72 6.60 -16.72 13.58
N THR A 73 7.42 -15.84 13.00
CA THR A 73 8.73 -15.40 13.53
C THR A 73 8.63 -14.84 14.96
N THR A 74 7.47 -14.28 15.35
CA THR A 74 7.22 -13.79 16.71
C THR A 74 7.32 -14.88 17.80
N LEU A 75 7.24 -16.18 17.45
CA LEU A 75 7.39 -17.28 18.41
C LEU A 75 8.83 -17.50 18.87
N LYS A 76 9.83 -17.04 18.12
CA LYS A 76 11.26 -17.17 18.48
C LYS A 76 11.65 -16.26 19.65
N ASP A 77 10.91 -15.18 19.83
CA ASP A 77 11.15 -14.16 20.85
C ASP A 77 10.10 -14.23 21.98
N ALA A 78 9.12 -15.13 21.86
CA ALA A 78 8.07 -15.30 22.85
C ALA A 78 8.66 -15.93 24.13
N PRO A 79 8.43 -15.33 25.31
CA PRO A 79 8.73 -15.99 26.58
C PRO A 79 8.01 -17.34 26.63
N THR A 80 8.66 -18.40 27.11
CA THR A 80 7.96 -19.67 27.36
C THR A 80 7.28 -19.59 28.72
N PRO A 81 5.94 -19.50 28.79
CA PRO A 81 5.25 -19.23 30.06
C PRO A 81 5.07 -20.51 30.91
N PHE A 82 5.66 -21.63 30.49
CA PHE A 82 5.40 -22.95 31.05
C PHE A 82 6.66 -23.52 31.69
N SER A 83 6.51 -24.08 32.89
CA SER A 83 7.57 -24.83 33.55
C SER A 83 7.82 -26.18 32.84
N THR A 84 8.94 -26.84 33.16
CA THR A 84 9.29 -28.18 32.63
C THR A 84 8.25 -29.27 32.91
N GLY A 85 7.28 -29.02 33.80
CA GLY A 85 6.16 -29.92 34.08
C GLY A 85 4.90 -29.67 33.25
N GLU A 86 4.79 -28.53 32.56
CA GLU A 86 3.56 -28.06 31.91
C GLU A 86 3.67 -28.02 30.37
N SER A 87 4.90 -27.94 29.84
CA SER A 87 5.15 -27.95 28.40
C SER A 87 6.47 -28.68 28.08
N PRO A 88 6.51 -29.49 27.01
CA PRO A 88 7.75 -30.06 26.51
C PRO A 88 8.67 -28.99 25.87
N LEU A 89 8.15 -27.78 25.62
CA LEU A 89 8.90 -26.64 25.09
C LEU A 89 9.12 -25.61 26.21
N THR A 90 10.34 -25.58 26.73
CA THR A 90 10.82 -24.65 27.77
C THR A 90 11.81 -23.62 27.24
N THR A 91 11.99 -23.59 25.93
CA THR A 91 12.80 -22.60 25.20
C THR A 91 11.94 -21.95 24.12
N PRO A 92 12.25 -20.71 23.72
CA PRO A 92 11.57 -20.07 22.60
C PRO A 92 11.56 -20.98 21.35
N TYR A 93 10.56 -20.80 20.50
CA TYR A 93 10.33 -21.72 19.39
C TYR A 93 11.55 -21.71 18.44
N PRO A 94 12.20 -22.85 18.15
CA PRO A 94 13.48 -22.85 17.45
C PRO A 94 13.37 -22.26 16.04
N GLN A 95 14.35 -21.44 15.64
CA GLN A 95 14.41 -20.86 14.29
C GLN A 95 14.36 -21.94 13.20
N SER A 96 15.04 -23.09 13.42
CA SER A 96 15.00 -24.24 12.51
C SER A 96 13.60 -24.83 12.31
N GLU A 97 12.68 -24.66 13.25
CA GLU A 97 11.28 -25.06 13.09
C GLU A 97 10.47 -23.99 12.34
N ILE A 98 10.82 -22.71 12.47
CA ILE A 98 10.22 -21.58 11.73
C ILE A 98 10.61 -21.63 10.26
N ASP A 99 11.89 -21.90 9.97
CA ASP A 99 12.44 -21.94 8.61
C ASP A 99 11.76 -22.99 7.73
N LYS A 100 11.19 -24.06 8.33
CA LYS A 100 10.38 -25.06 7.62
C LYS A 100 9.17 -24.46 6.92
N PHE A 101 8.65 -23.33 7.41
CA PHE A 101 7.47 -22.67 6.85
C PHE A 101 7.82 -21.57 5.84
N GLN A 102 9.05 -21.04 5.83
CA GLN A 102 9.48 -19.98 4.91
C GLN A 102 9.51 -20.45 3.44
N SER A 103 9.92 -21.70 3.20
CA SER A 103 9.95 -22.29 1.83
C SER A 103 8.57 -22.57 1.22
N LEU A 104 7.51 -22.55 2.02
CA LEU A 104 6.14 -22.83 1.62
C LEU A 104 5.30 -21.57 1.36
N SER A 105 5.88 -20.38 1.56
CA SER A 105 5.21 -19.10 1.39
C SER A 105 4.96 -18.81 -0.10
N PRO A 106 3.70 -18.59 -0.55
CA PRO A 106 3.44 -18.09 -1.90
C PRO A 106 4.15 -16.74 -2.11
N ALA A 107 4.55 -16.42 -3.35
CA ALA A 107 5.27 -15.19 -3.69
C ALA A 107 4.59 -13.87 -3.26
N THR A 108 3.30 -13.92 -2.89
CA THR A 108 2.51 -12.79 -2.41
C THR A 108 2.49 -12.63 -0.89
N TRP A 109 3.07 -13.56 -0.13
CA TRP A 109 3.07 -13.54 1.34
C TRP A 109 4.47 -13.18 1.83
N THR A 110 4.58 -12.06 2.54
CA THR A 110 5.86 -11.54 3.03
C THR A 110 6.48 -12.44 4.09
N GLU A 111 5.68 -13.12 4.94
CA GLU A 111 6.13 -14.14 5.91
C GLU A 111 5.00 -15.15 6.26
N PRO A 112 5.33 -16.36 6.78
CA PRO A 112 4.33 -17.28 7.33
C PRO A 112 3.60 -16.68 8.54
N THR A 113 2.29 -16.88 8.63
CA THR A 113 1.45 -16.29 9.68
C THR A 113 0.79 -17.37 10.54
N ARG A 114 0.47 -17.05 11.80
CA ARG A 114 -0.14 -18.01 12.75
C ARG A 114 -1.61 -17.72 13.00
N PHE A 115 -2.37 -18.79 13.23
CA PHE A 115 -3.76 -18.73 13.71
C PHE A 115 -3.87 -19.39 15.08
N ARG A 116 -4.38 -18.68 16.08
CA ARG A 116 -4.81 -19.27 17.34
C ARG A 116 -6.23 -19.77 17.21
N PHE A 117 -6.39 -21.05 17.48
CA PHE A 117 -7.69 -21.67 17.60
C PHE A 117 -8.10 -21.67 19.07
N GLY A 118 -9.19 -20.97 19.39
CA GLY A 118 -9.88 -21.12 20.67
C GLY A 118 -10.71 -22.40 20.71
N ASP A 119 -11.54 -22.54 21.74
CA ASP A 119 -12.50 -23.63 21.80
C ASP A 119 -13.65 -23.39 20.79
N TYR A 120 -13.70 -24.23 19.75
CA TYR A 120 -14.72 -24.27 18.71
C TYR A 120 -15.70 -25.43 18.90
N THR A 121 -15.67 -26.15 20.02
CA THR A 121 -16.55 -27.32 20.24
C THR A 121 -18.03 -26.93 20.14
N SER A 122 -18.42 -25.79 20.70
CA SER A 122 -19.81 -25.28 20.65
C SER A 122 -20.24 -24.70 19.30
N VAL A 123 -19.29 -24.41 18.41
CA VAL A 123 -19.54 -23.69 17.15
C VAL A 123 -19.40 -24.61 15.93
N LEU A 124 -18.33 -25.38 15.87
CA LEU A 124 -18.02 -26.31 14.79
C LEU A 124 -18.31 -27.77 15.17
N GLY A 125 -18.39 -28.09 16.46
CA GLY A 125 -18.51 -29.47 16.95
C GLY A 125 -17.18 -30.15 17.27
N GLN A 126 -16.05 -29.44 17.13
CA GLN A 126 -14.72 -29.96 17.46
C GLN A 126 -13.69 -28.82 17.61
N SER A 127 -12.77 -28.98 18.57
CA SER A 127 -11.60 -28.12 18.76
C SER A 127 -10.30 -28.83 18.39
N THR A 128 -9.26 -28.03 18.11
CA THR A 128 -7.90 -28.54 17.92
C THR A 128 -7.48 -29.41 19.10
N LEU A 129 -6.97 -30.60 18.82
CA LEU A 129 -6.52 -31.58 19.84
C LEU A 129 -7.61 -32.09 20.81
N ALA A 130 -8.89 -31.79 20.56
CA ALA A 130 -10.02 -32.21 21.39
C ALA A 130 -10.87 -33.31 20.73
N ALA A 131 -10.25 -34.17 19.91
CA ALA A 131 -10.96 -35.30 19.32
C ALA A 131 -11.27 -36.35 20.42
N PRO A 132 -12.52 -36.85 20.52
CA PRO A 132 -12.89 -37.84 21.53
C PRO A 132 -12.27 -39.22 21.31
N SER A 133 -11.73 -39.49 20.11
CA SER A 133 -11.01 -40.72 19.77
C SER A 133 -9.84 -40.41 18.84
N VAL A 134 -8.79 -41.25 18.88
CA VAL A 134 -7.66 -41.19 17.94
C VAL A 134 -8.03 -41.63 16.52
N PHE A 135 -9.15 -42.35 16.37
CA PHE A 135 -9.60 -42.89 15.08
C PHE A 135 -10.69 -42.04 14.42
N ASN A 136 -11.34 -41.16 15.19
CA ASN A 136 -12.44 -40.34 14.69
C ASN A 136 -12.75 -39.16 15.63
N TRP A 137 -13.37 -38.11 15.10
CA TRP A 137 -13.77 -36.92 15.88
C TRP A 137 -15.14 -37.08 16.57
N PHE A 138 -15.68 -38.29 16.57
CA PHE A 138 -16.84 -38.74 17.34
C PHE A 138 -16.61 -40.17 17.85
N LEU A 139 -17.35 -40.58 18.86
CA LEU A 139 -17.27 -41.90 19.47
C LEU A 139 -17.88 -42.97 18.53
N PRO A 140 -17.14 -44.03 18.15
CA PRO A 140 -17.63 -45.06 17.22
C PRO A 140 -18.86 -45.85 17.71
N ASP A 141 -19.10 -45.84 19.01
CA ASP A 141 -20.18 -46.55 19.71
C ASP A 141 -21.33 -45.62 20.13
N TYR A 142 -21.29 -44.34 19.76
CA TYR A 142 -22.35 -43.41 20.10
C TYR A 142 -23.67 -43.83 19.43
N THR A 143 -24.72 -43.91 20.25
CA THR A 143 -26.10 -44.22 19.84
C THR A 143 -26.97 -43.02 20.15
N VAL A 144 -27.81 -42.61 19.19
CA VAL A 144 -28.82 -41.58 19.44
C VAL A 144 -30.02 -42.21 20.15
N PRO A 145 -30.46 -41.66 21.29
CA PRO A 145 -31.67 -42.14 21.95
C PRO A 145 -32.88 -42.14 21.00
N GLY A 146 -33.65 -43.24 21.00
CA GLY A 146 -34.82 -43.43 20.15
C GLY A 146 -34.73 -44.71 19.31
N THR A 147 -35.41 -44.71 18.16
CA THR A 147 -35.59 -45.90 17.31
C THR A 147 -34.28 -46.54 16.83
N LEU A 148 -33.21 -45.74 16.69
CA LEU A 148 -31.88 -46.23 16.32
C LEU A 148 -31.21 -47.00 17.46
N ALA A 149 -31.22 -46.44 18.69
CA ALA A 149 -30.74 -47.13 19.87
C ALA A 149 -31.57 -48.39 20.19
N GLU A 150 -32.90 -48.32 20.04
CA GLU A 150 -33.82 -49.46 20.22
C GLU A 150 -33.54 -50.60 19.22
N ALA A 151 -33.10 -50.27 18.01
CA ALA A 151 -32.69 -51.24 16.99
C ALA A 151 -31.24 -51.76 17.18
N GLY A 152 -30.54 -51.33 18.24
CA GLY A 152 -29.14 -51.68 18.48
C GLY A 152 -28.16 -51.08 17.46
N LEU A 153 -28.57 -50.02 16.76
CA LEU A 153 -27.77 -49.36 15.74
C LEU A 153 -27.00 -48.18 16.36
N VAL A 154 -25.70 -48.12 16.07
CA VAL A 154 -24.87 -46.95 16.38
C VAL A 154 -25.11 -45.85 15.35
N SER A 155 -25.02 -44.59 15.77
CA SER A 155 -25.09 -43.44 14.87
C SER A 155 -24.05 -42.39 15.26
N PRO A 156 -22.75 -42.72 15.11
CA PRO A 156 -21.65 -41.91 15.60
C PRO A 156 -21.64 -40.46 15.10
N GLU A 157 -22.08 -40.22 13.86
CA GLU A 157 -22.14 -38.90 13.25
C GLU A 157 -23.06 -37.92 14.01
N PHE A 158 -24.14 -38.41 14.62
CA PHE A 158 -25.10 -37.55 15.31
C PHE A 158 -24.59 -36.98 16.63
N GLN A 159 -23.40 -37.40 17.10
CA GLN A 159 -22.74 -36.73 18.22
C GLN A 159 -22.36 -35.28 17.86
N ILE A 160 -22.10 -35.01 16.57
CA ILE A 160 -21.69 -33.69 16.08
C ILE A 160 -22.67 -33.08 15.07
N ALA A 161 -23.42 -33.90 14.33
CA ALA A 161 -24.40 -33.47 13.33
C ALA A 161 -25.79 -33.27 13.95
N THR A 162 -25.85 -32.51 15.06
CA THR A 162 -27.12 -32.12 15.69
C THR A 162 -27.75 -30.93 14.95
N GLU A 163 -29.06 -30.72 15.11
CA GLU A 163 -29.76 -29.58 14.51
C GLU A 163 -29.08 -28.25 14.85
N THR A 164 -28.71 -28.07 16.13
CA THR A 164 -28.00 -26.90 16.63
C THR A 164 -26.62 -26.73 15.98
N ASN A 165 -25.81 -27.79 15.94
CA ASN A 165 -24.45 -27.70 15.42
C ASN A 165 -24.42 -27.48 13.90
N VAL A 166 -25.36 -28.06 13.16
CA VAL A 166 -25.48 -27.83 11.71
C VAL A 166 -25.77 -26.35 11.43
N VAL A 167 -26.71 -25.74 12.17
CA VAL A 167 -27.02 -24.31 12.04
C VAL A 167 -25.85 -23.44 12.48
N ASN A 168 -25.20 -23.74 13.61
CA ASN A 168 -24.04 -23.00 14.08
C ASN A 168 -22.88 -23.04 13.08
N ARG A 169 -22.64 -24.20 12.44
CA ARG A 169 -21.61 -24.35 11.42
C ARG A 169 -21.92 -23.52 10.18
N VAL A 170 -23.17 -23.51 9.71
CA VAL A 170 -23.60 -22.66 8.59
C VAL A 170 -23.42 -21.18 8.93
N ASN A 171 -23.87 -20.75 10.11
CA ASN A 171 -23.70 -19.38 10.59
C ASN A 171 -22.23 -19.00 10.71
N ARG A 172 -21.38 -19.91 11.19
CA ARG A 172 -19.94 -19.68 11.30
C ARG A 172 -19.31 -19.53 9.92
N LEU A 173 -19.68 -20.36 8.94
CA LEU A 173 -19.20 -20.25 7.56
C LEU A 173 -19.71 -18.96 6.90
N TYR A 174 -20.93 -18.51 7.22
CA TYR A 174 -21.46 -17.22 6.78
C TYR A 174 -20.66 -16.05 7.37
N SER A 175 -20.48 -15.99 8.69
CA SER A 175 -19.66 -14.95 9.34
C SER A 175 -18.23 -14.93 8.79
N PHE A 176 -17.67 -16.11 8.54
CA PHE A 176 -16.35 -16.25 7.97
C PHE A 176 -16.29 -15.74 6.52
N ALA A 177 -17.12 -16.26 5.62
CA ALA A 177 -17.04 -15.96 4.18
C ALA A 177 -17.69 -14.63 3.78
N LEU A 178 -18.61 -14.07 4.58
CA LEU A 178 -19.45 -12.94 4.19
C LEU A 178 -19.53 -11.80 5.23
N ALA A 179 -19.54 -12.07 6.53
CA ALA A 179 -20.03 -11.11 7.54
C ALA A 179 -19.10 -10.82 8.74
N ALA A 180 -17.79 -10.75 8.49
CA ALA A 180 -16.73 -10.46 9.49
C ALA A 180 -16.66 -11.46 10.68
N LEU A 181 -15.46 -11.69 11.21
CA LEU A 181 -15.28 -12.48 12.42
C LEU A 181 -15.77 -11.70 13.66
N ALA A 182 -17.05 -11.84 14.00
CA ALA A 182 -17.50 -11.64 15.37
C ALA A 182 -17.35 -12.96 16.15
N GLY A 183 -16.73 -12.93 17.33
CA GLY A 183 -16.82 -14.01 18.32
C GLY A 183 -15.77 -15.12 18.29
N THR A 184 -14.48 -14.83 18.08
CA THR A 184 -13.43 -15.71 18.64
C THR A 184 -13.28 -15.37 20.13
N THR A 185 -13.27 -16.40 20.97
CA THR A 185 -13.39 -16.28 22.43
C THR A 185 -12.14 -15.69 23.10
N THR A 186 -12.36 -15.13 24.28
CA THR A 186 -11.38 -14.63 25.24
C THR A 186 -10.85 -15.76 26.16
N TYR A 187 -9.56 -16.15 26.00
CA TYR A 187 -8.69 -16.92 26.95
C TYR A 187 -8.95 -18.44 27.15
N PRO A 188 -7.90 -19.29 27.35
CA PRO A 188 -6.87 -19.18 28.42
C PRO A 188 -5.39 -19.38 28.02
N GLY A 189 -4.50 -18.67 28.73
CA GLY A 189 -3.03 -18.70 28.61
C GLY A 189 -2.44 -17.29 28.75
N VAL A 190 -2.12 -16.91 29.99
CA VAL A 190 -1.59 -15.59 30.41
C VAL A 190 -0.26 -15.25 29.74
N ASP A 191 -0.17 -14.07 29.13
CA ASP A 191 1.02 -13.22 29.24
C ASP A 191 0.59 -11.96 29.99
N VAL A 192 0.87 -11.97 31.29
CA VAL A 192 0.93 -10.76 32.11
C VAL A 192 2.23 -10.02 31.78
N ASP A 193 2.16 -8.69 31.86
CA ASP A 193 3.27 -7.74 31.96
C ASP A 193 3.89 -7.17 30.66
N ALA A 194 3.13 -6.31 29.98
CA ALA A 194 3.44 -4.86 29.91
C ALA A 194 2.30 -4.11 29.17
N PRO A 195 1.70 -3.06 29.75
CA PRO A 195 0.69 -2.27 29.05
C PRO A 195 1.38 -1.40 27.99
N ILE A 196 1.52 -1.90 26.77
CA ILE A 196 1.64 -1.01 25.62
C ILE A 196 0.24 -0.46 25.39
N SER A 197 0.04 0.78 25.86
CA SER A 197 -1.14 1.58 25.53
C SER A 197 -1.17 1.82 24.02
N ILE A 198 -1.87 0.97 23.28
CA ILE A 198 -2.20 1.25 21.87
C ILE A 198 -3.46 2.11 21.87
N THR A 199 -3.26 3.43 21.78
CA THR A 199 -4.31 4.39 21.42
C THR A 199 -4.93 3.97 20.08
N THR A 200 -6.21 3.64 20.12
CA THR A 200 -7.06 3.29 18.97
C THR A 200 -7.46 4.53 18.19
N SER A 201 -6.57 4.97 17.31
CA SER A 201 -6.89 5.58 16.02
C SER A 201 -5.57 5.55 15.26
N ALA A 202 -5.52 5.20 13.98
CA ALA A 202 -4.29 5.36 13.21
C ALA A 202 -3.77 6.78 13.47
N ALA A 203 -2.66 6.88 14.20
CA ALA A 203 -2.04 8.15 14.48
C ALA A 203 -1.61 8.69 13.11
N PRO A 204 -1.89 9.97 12.80
CA PRO A 204 -1.40 10.53 11.55
C PRO A 204 0.12 10.40 11.54
N GLU A 205 0.68 10.07 10.37
CA GLU A 205 2.13 9.96 10.15
C GLU A 205 2.84 11.26 10.51
N VAL A 206 2.14 12.39 10.40
CA VAL A 206 2.63 13.67 10.89
C VAL A 206 1.66 14.28 11.89
N LYS A 207 2.20 14.98 12.88
CA LYS A 207 1.45 15.81 13.82
C LYS A 207 1.75 17.26 13.55
N VAL A 208 0.82 18.13 13.95
CA VAL A 208 0.92 19.57 13.74
C VAL A 208 0.87 20.33 15.06
N SER A 209 1.62 21.43 15.13
CA SER A 209 1.69 22.33 16.28
C SER A 209 1.49 23.78 15.84
N THR A 210 0.93 24.59 16.74
CA THR A 210 0.88 26.05 16.61
C THR A 210 2.16 26.73 17.14
N ALA A 211 3.07 25.97 17.76
CA ALA A 211 4.32 26.48 18.32
C ALA A 211 5.44 26.45 17.26
N LEU A 212 6.29 27.47 17.24
CA LEU A 212 7.41 27.57 16.28
C LEU A 212 8.45 26.45 16.47
N PRO A 213 9.22 26.08 15.43
CA PRO A 213 10.18 24.96 15.48
C PRO A 213 11.24 24.99 16.60
N GLY A 214 11.51 26.15 17.22
CA GLY A 214 12.42 26.31 18.37
C GLY A 214 11.74 26.39 19.75
N ALA A 215 10.41 26.45 19.80
CA ALA A 215 9.61 26.54 21.02
C ALA A 215 8.60 25.38 21.17
N ALA A 216 8.47 24.53 20.15
CA ALA A 216 7.58 23.38 20.15
C ALA A 216 8.10 22.27 21.08
N THR A 217 7.22 21.77 21.94
CA THR A 217 7.47 20.59 22.77
C THR A 217 6.57 19.45 22.35
N ALA A 218 6.89 18.20 22.72
CA ALA A 218 6.13 17.01 22.32
C ALA A 218 4.62 17.12 22.64
N SER A 219 4.25 17.80 23.73
CA SER A 219 2.87 18.07 24.13
C SER A 219 2.09 19.07 23.25
N THR A 220 2.79 19.86 22.43
CA THR A 220 2.17 20.87 21.54
C THR A 220 1.75 20.29 20.18
N PHE A 221 2.26 19.10 19.84
CA PHE A 221 1.94 18.41 18.60
C PHE A 221 0.67 17.56 18.76
N LEU A 222 -0.36 17.92 18.00
CA LEU A 222 -1.65 17.27 18.01
C LEU A 222 -1.96 16.67 16.63
N PRO A 223 -2.82 15.64 16.55
CA PRO A 223 -3.27 15.06 15.29
C PRO A 223 -4.18 15.98 14.47
N GLU A 224 -4.63 17.09 15.06
CA GLU A 224 -5.44 18.13 14.41
C GLU A 224 -5.22 19.44 15.19
N GLN A 225 -5.15 20.56 14.48
CA GLN A 225 -5.05 21.90 15.07
C GLN A 225 -6.08 22.83 14.44
N THR A 226 -6.50 23.85 15.19
CA THR A 226 -7.45 24.87 14.70
C THR A 226 -6.88 26.28 14.81
N PHE A 227 -7.18 27.10 13.81
CA PHE A 227 -6.74 28.49 13.71
C PHE A 227 -7.96 29.37 13.45
N VAL A 228 -8.22 30.33 14.33
CA VAL A 228 -9.33 31.27 14.19
C VAL A 228 -8.85 32.55 13.52
N PHE A 229 -9.40 32.85 12.35
CA PHE A 229 -9.20 34.08 11.60
C PHE A 229 -10.43 34.98 11.70
N ASN A 230 -10.22 36.27 11.88
CA ASN A 230 -11.27 37.28 11.99
C ASN A 230 -10.90 38.53 11.18
N THR A 231 -11.80 39.51 11.15
CA THR A 231 -11.65 40.76 10.39
C THR A 231 -10.34 41.53 10.67
N SER A 232 -9.69 41.29 11.81
CA SER A 232 -8.46 41.99 12.22
C SER A 232 -7.16 41.23 11.95
N ASN A 233 -7.23 39.91 11.68
CA ASN A 233 -6.03 39.07 11.59
C ASN A 233 -6.03 38.09 10.40
N TRP A 234 -7.05 38.14 9.54
CA TRP A 234 -7.25 37.21 8.41
C TRP A 234 -6.05 37.12 7.46
N SER A 235 -5.37 38.24 7.23
CA SER A 235 -4.23 38.35 6.31
C SER A 235 -2.87 38.11 6.98
N THR A 236 -2.84 37.91 8.31
CA THR A 236 -1.58 37.66 9.03
C THR A 236 -1.22 36.18 8.92
N PRO A 237 -0.06 35.81 8.33
CA PRO A 237 0.38 34.42 8.25
C PRO A 237 0.50 33.79 9.64
N ARG A 238 -0.04 32.58 9.79
CA ARG A 238 0.12 31.76 10.98
C ARG A 238 0.95 30.53 10.65
N THR A 239 1.99 30.29 11.44
CA THR A 239 2.87 29.14 11.27
C THR A 239 2.20 27.87 11.78
N VAL A 240 2.28 26.83 10.96
CA VAL A 240 2.01 25.44 11.31
C VAL A 240 3.35 24.72 11.32
N THR A 241 3.74 24.12 12.45
CA THR A 241 4.93 23.29 12.54
C THR A 241 4.55 21.82 12.45
N VAL A 242 5.29 21.06 11.66
CA VAL A 242 5.00 19.67 11.30
C VAL A 242 6.11 18.77 11.86
N ALA A 243 5.72 17.62 12.40
CA ALA A 243 6.63 16.58 12.89
C ALA A 243 6.17 15.21 12.41
N ALA A 244 7.08 14.37 11.90
CA ALA A 244 6.78 12.97 11.63
C ALA A 244 6.72 12.15 12.93
N ALA A 245 5.79 11.20 13.01
CA ALA A 245 5.66 10.27 14.12
C ALA A 245 6.65 9.11 13.95
N ASP A 246 7.54 8.94 14.92
CA ASP A 246 8.54 7.86 14.96
C ASP A 246 7.90 6.50 15.26
N ASP A 247 8.32 5.45 14.56
CA ASP A 247 8.04 4.09 15.02
C ASP A 247 9.23 3.12 14.95
N ARG A 248 9.02 1.86 14.57
CA ARG A 248 10.06 0.81 14.49
C ARG A 248 9.95 -0.03 13.23
N ARG A 249 9.08 0.36 12.30
CA ARG A 249 8.80 -0.33 11.06
C ARG A 249 9.60 0.31 9.93
N VAL A 250 10.29 -0.52 9.15
CA VAL A 250 10.92 -0.10 7.90
C VAL A 250 9.82 0.20 6.88
N GLU A 251 9.67 1.45 6.47
CA GLU A 251 8.62 1.94 5.57
C GLU A 251 9.20 2.55 4.28
N GLY A 252 10.46 2.97 4.29
CA GLY A 252 11.12 3.73 3.23
C GLY A 252 10.63 5.18 3.16
N ASN A 253 11.37 6.04 2.44
CA ASN A 253 10.94 7.42 2.24
C ASN A 253 9.60 7.46 1.49
N HIS A 254 8.68 8.25 2.00
CA HIS A 254 7.31 8.33 1.50
C HIS A 254 6.76 9.73 1.69
N THR A 255 5.52 9.94 1.25
CA THR A 255 4.83 11.23 1.41
C THR A 255 3.48 11.04 2.06
N THR A 256 3.03 12.06 2.78
CA THR A 256 1.69 12.15 3.35
C THR A 256 1.08 13.51 3.03
N GLN A 257 -0.22 13.69 3.25
CA GLN A 257 -0.89 14.98 3.00
C GLN A 257 -1.33 15.67 4.29
N ILE A 258 -1.46 16.99 4.26
CA ILE A 258 -2.19 17.76 5.28
C ILE A 258 -3.38 18.43 4.59
N ARG A 259 -4.58 18.21 5.14
CA ARG A 259 -5.83 18.76 4.64
C ARG A 259 -6.23 19.98 5.45
N HIS A 260 -6.86 20.94 4.79
CA HIS A 260 -7.36 22.15 5.40
C HIS A 260 -8.85 22.30 5.12
N SER A 261 -9.60 22.66 6.16
CA SER A 261 -11.02 22.96 6.02
C SER A 261 -11.40 24.16 6.87
N SER A 262 -12.55 24.78 6.60
CA SER A 262 -13.04 25.89 7.39
C SER A 262 -14.49 25.71 7.82
N THR A 263 -14.80 26.22 9.01
CA THR A 263 -16.17 26.43 9.47
C THR A 263 -16.37 27.91 9.78
N SER A 264 -17.44 28.49 9.25
CA SER A 264 -17.82 29.88 9.47
C SER A 264 -19.29 30.11 9.16
N SER A 265 -19.85 31.18 9.74
CA SER A 265 -21.11 31.78 9.28
C SER A 265 -20.94 32.68 8.06
N ASP A 266 -19.70 33.02 7.69
CA ASP A 266 -19.40 33.65 6.41
C ASP A 266 -19.64 32.63 5.29
N ILE A 267 -20.52 32.95 4.35
CA ILE A 267 -20.85 32.08 3.22
C ILE A 267 -19.64 31.80 2.31
N ALA A 268 -18.67 32.71 2.26
CA ALA A 268 -17.44 32.51 1.52
C ALA A 268 -16.62 31.36 2.13
N TYR A 269 -16.64 31.19 3.46
CA TYR A 269 -15.81 30.23 4.22
C TYR A 269 -16.62 29.12 4.91
N SER A 270 -17.91 28.98 4.61
CA SER A 270 -18.76 28.01 5.30
C SER A 270 -18.53 26.59 4.78
N ASN A 271 -17.98 25.72 5.63
CA ASN A 271 -17.74 24.30 5.34
C ASN A 271 -16.89 24.07 4.07
N ARG A 272 -15.90 24.94 3.82
CA ARG A 272 -15.00 24.76 2.67
C ARG A 272 -13.88 23.77 2.98
N THR A 273 -13.43 23.10 1.93
CA THR A 273 -12.16 22.38 1.86
C THR A 273 -11.20 23.15 0.96
N PHE A 274 -9.92 23.17 1.31
CA PHE A 274 -8.87 23.85 0.53
C PHE A 274 -7.84 22.84 0.01
N ASP A 275 -6.86 23.34 -0.74
CA ASP A 275 -5.80 22.53 -1.32
C ASP A 275 -5.00 21.76 -0.25
N GLU A 276 -4.54 20.57 -0.65
CA GLU A 276 -3.79 19.67 0.21
C GLU A 276 -2.29 19.99 0.13
N LEU A 277 -1.63 20.03 1.29
CA LEU A 277 -0.18 20.19 1.36
C LEU A 277 0.48 18.81 1.38
N THR A 278 1.44 18.57 0.48
CA THR A 278 2.24 17.33 0.50
C THR A 278 3.40 17.49 1.47
N VAL A 279 3.65 16.46 2.29
CA VAL A 279 4.75 16.40 3.24
C VAL A 279 5.63 15.21 2.89
N ASN A 280 6.94 15.44 2.73
CA ASN A 280 7.90 14.37 2.51
C ASN A 280 8.41 13.85 3.85
N ILE A 281 8.35 12.54 4.04
CA ILE A 281 8.76 11.85 5.26
C ILE A 281 9.97 10.99 4.94
N THR A 282 11.05 11.23 5.67
CA THR A 282 12.24 10.36 5.67
C THR A 282 12.10 9.33 6.79
N ASP A 283 12.06 8.05 6.41
CA ASP A 283 12.01 6.90 7.32
C ASP A 283 13.37 6.67 7.99
N ASN A 284 13.40 6.57 9.31
CA ASN A 284 14.60 6.33 10.11
C ASN A 284 14.77 4.86 10.53
N GLU A 285 13.80 4.00 10.25
CA GLU A 285 13.81 2.58 10.62
C GLU A 285 14.45 1.68 9.57
N ALA A 286 14.47 2.09 8.30
CA ALA A 286 15.18 1.39 7.23
C ALA A 286 16.69 1.29 7.52
N ASN A 287 17.13 0.12 7.97
CA ASN A 287 18.52 -0.35 7.99
C ASN A 287 19.56 0.75 8.30
N GLY A 288 19.50 1.33 9.51
CA GLY A 288 20.56 2.18 10.05
C GLY A 288 21.05 3.28 9.12
N ASN A 289 20.21 4.26 8.75
CA ASN A 289 20.61 5.54 8.13
C ASN A 289 21.46 5.45 6.84
N ALA A 290 21.53 4.28 6.17
CA ALA A 290 22.40 4.11 5.01
C ALA A 290 21.82 4.81 3.78
N ARG A 291 22.34 6.01 3.48
CA ARG A 291 21.99 6.82 2.31
C ARG A 291 23.21 7.55 1.76
N VAL A 292 23.12 8.03 0.52
CA VAL A 292 24.08 8.98 -0.07
C VAL A 292 23.40 10.35 -0.12
N ILE A 293 24.02 11.35 0.51
CA ILE A 293 23.60 12.75 0.49
C ILE A 293 24.45 13.47 -0.54
N LEU A 294 23.81 14.22 -1.43
CA LEU A 294 24.44 15.03 -2.46
C LEU A 294 24.11 16.51 -2.20
N THR A 295 25.10 17.39 -2.26
CA THR A 295 24.91 18.83 -2.06
C THR A 295 25.70 19.62 -3.09
N GLU A 296 25.01 20.32 -3.99
CA GLU A 296 25.63 21.16 -5.02
C GLU A 296 26.13 22.50 -4.42
N SER A 297 27.32 22.96 -4.83
CA SER A 297 28.02 24.09 -4.19
C SER A 297 27.35 25.48 -4.37
N GLY A 298 26.34 25.56 -5.25
CA GLY A 298 25.51 26.74 -5.48
C GLY A 298 24.02 26.45 -5.69
N GLY A 299 23.58 25.22 -5.38
CA GLY A 299 22.21 24.74 -5.58
C GLY A 299 21.90 24.19 -6.99
N GLU A 300 22.79 24.40 -7.96
CA GLU A 300 22.77 23.77 -9.29
C GLU A 300 24.23 23.62 -9.76
N THR A 301 24.52 22.62 -10.61
CA THR A 301 25.82 22.41 -11.25
C THR A 301 25.85 23.09 -12.63
N LEU A 302 26.55 24.21 -12.75
CA LEU A 302 26.66 24.98 -13.99
C LEU A 302 28.11 25.12 -14.44
N VAL A 303 28.42 24.66 -15.65
CA VAL A 303 29.77 24.72 -16.22
C VAL A 303 29.74 25.29 -17.64
N VAL A 304 30.78 26.03 -18.03
CA VAL A 304 30.91 26.63 -19.36
C VAL A 304 32.21 26.19 -20.00
N GLU A 305 32.14 25.75 -21.25
CA GLU A 305 33.30 25.33 -22.03
C GLU A 305 34.36 26.44 -22.09
N GLY A 306 35.62 26.03 -21.93
CA GLY A 306 36.79 26.93 -21.98
C GLY A 306 36.84 27.98 -20.86
N GLY A 307 35.88 27.98 -19.93
CA GLY A 307 35.80 28.91 -18.81
C GLY A 307 35.59 30.37 -19.21
N GLY A 308 34.98 30.63 -20.38
CA GLY A 308 34.88 31.97 -21.00
C GLY A 308 34.42 33.09 -20.06
N ALA A 309 33.12 33.39 -20.03
CA ALA A 309 32.58 34.38 -19.08
C ALA A 309 32.13 33.73 -17.75
N GLY A 310 31.84 32.43 -17.73
CA GLY A 310 31.41 31.65 -16.56
C GLY A 310 32.44 30.62 -16.07
N PRO A 311 32.15 29.88 -14.99
CA PRO A 311 33.10 28.93 -14.42
C PRO A 311 33.30 27.71 -15.34
N ALA A 312 34.55 27.34 -15.61
CA ALA A 312 34.88 26.11 -16.35
C ALA A 312 34.51 24.83 -15.58
N SER A 313 34.37 24.96 -14.26
CA SER A 313 34.12 23.85 -13.35
C SER A 313 33.24 24.28 -12.18
N ASP A 314 32.45 23.34 -11.69
CA ASP A 314 31.61 23.49 -10.50
C ASP A 314 31.80 22.26 -9.59
N THR A 315 31.32 22.33 -8.35
CA THR A 315 31.52 21.28 -7.36
C THR A 315 30.22 20.84 -6.69
N TYR A 316 30.18 19.57 -6.28
CA TYR A 316 29.18 19.05 -5.37
C TYR A 316 29.84 18.10 -4.35
N ASP A 317 29.24 17.99 -3.18
CA ASP A 317 29.71 17.13 -2.10
C ASP A 317 28.86 15.86 -2.01
N LEU A 318 29.53 14.75 -1.73
CA LEU A 318 28.91 13.48 -1.35
C LEU A 318 29.23 13.15 0.12
N VAL A 319 28.24 12.68 0.86
CA VAL A 319 28.37 12.21 2.26
C VAL A 319 27.50 10.96 2.45
N LEU A 320 27.89 10.04 3.34
CA LEU A 320 27.02 8.94 3.75
C LEU A 320 26.16 9.33 4.96
N GLY A 321 24.92 8.83 5.02
CA GLY A 321 24.02 9.08 6.15
C GLY A 321 24.37 8.31 7.43
N SER A 322 25.15 7.23 7.34
CA SER A 322 25.63 6.44 8.48
C SER A 322 27.02 5.84 8.24
N ALA A 323 27.67 5.43 9.33
CA ALA A 323 28.89 4.64 9.26
C ALA A 323 28.61 3.29 8.56
N PRO A 324 29.27 2.98 7.44
CA PRO A 324 29.13 1.66 6.84
C PRO A 324 29.93 0.62 7.64
N SER A 325 29.52 -0.64 7.54
CA SER A 325 30.20 -1.81 8.12
C SER A 325 31.35 -2.35 7.25
N ALA A 326 31.40 -1.95 5.98
CA ALA A 326 32.49 -2.18 5.04
C ALA A 326 32.62 -1.00 4.08
N ASP A 327 33.72 -0.87 3.34
CA ASP A 327 33.93 0.27 2.46
C ASP A 327 32.82 0.38 1.38
N VAL A 328 32.35 1.60 1.14
CA VAL A 328 31.36 1.98 0.14
C VAL A 328 32.05 2.79 -0.93
N THR A 329 32.14 2.23 -2.13
CA THR A 329 32.69 2.92 -3.29
C THR A 329 31.55 3.42 -4.17
N ILE A 330 31.50 4.73 -4.40
CA ILE A 330 30.56 5.34 -5.33
C ILE A 330 31.32 5.64 -6.62
N GLN A 331 30.95 4.94 -7.70
CA GLN A 331 31.42 5.22 -9.06
C GLN A 331 30.60 6.34 -9.65
N ILE A 332 31.26 7.33 -10.26
CA ILE A 332 30.64 8.53 -10.81
C ILE A 332 30.84 8.50 -12.31
N THR A 333 29.74 8.42 -13.05
CA THR A 333 29.74 8.37 -14.52
C THR A 333 29.00 9.58 -15.06
N PRO A 334 29.68 10.55 -15.70
CA PRO A 334 29.00 11.55 -16.51
C PRO A 334 28.45 10.86 -17.76
N ALA A 335 27.16 11.05 -18.04
CA ALA A 335 26.50 10.59 -19.24
C ALA A 335 25.67 11.75 -19.79
N ILE A 336 26.09 12.28 -20.94
CA ILE A 336 25.29 13.23 -21.69
C ILE A 336 24.51 12.43 -22.72
N THR A 337 23.19 12.56 -22.72
CA THR A 337 22.34 11.93 -23.72
C THR A 337 21.76 13.02 -24.61
N TYR A 338 22.44 13.33 -25.71
CA TYR A 338 21.86 14.17 -26.77
C TYR A 338 21.37 13.28 -27.91
N PHE A 339 20.05 13.19 -28.10
CA PHE A 339 19.41 12.36 -29.15
C PHE A 339 19.91 10.90 -29.24
N GLY A 340 20.33 10.30 -28.12
CA GLY A 340 20.79 8.91 -28.07
C GLY A 340 22.25 8.68 -28.49
N VAL A 341 23.07 9.74 -28.53
CA VAL A 341 24.52 9.66 -28.68
C VAL A 341 25.18 10.13 -27.37
N ASN A 342 26.17 9.37 -26.88
CA ASN A 342 27.00 9.78 -25.76
C ASN A 342 28.01 10.83 -26.26
N THR A 343 27.90 12.06 -25.76
CA THR A 343 28.88 13.12 -26.00
C THR A 343 29.83 13.23 -24.80
N THR A 344 30.98 13.90 -24.98
CA THR A 344 32.10 13.91 -24.01
C THR A 344 32.24 15.25 -23.28
N ASP A 345 31.15 16.00 -23.16
CA ASP A 345 31.22 17.46 -22.93
C ASP A 345 31.32 17.82 -21.44
N VAL A 346 31.28 16.81 -20.57
CA VAL A 346 31.51 16.93 -19.13
C VAL A 346 32.44 15.83 -18.65
N THR A 347 33.42 16.25 -17.85
CA THR A 347 34.27 15.35 -17.07
C THR A 347 34.03 15.55 -15.58
N VAL A 348 34.28 14.50 -14.80
CA VAL A 348 34.20 14.53 -13.34
C VAL A 348 35.53 14.11 -12.74
N SER A 349 35.91 14.75 -11.64
CA SER A 349 37.11 14.39 -10.88
C SER A 349 36.84 14.52 -9.37
N PRO A 350 37.05 13.45 -8.58
CA PRO A 350 37.42 12.10 -9.01
C PRO A 350 36.25 11.34 -9.68
N THR A 351 36.55 10.29 -10.45
CA THR A 351 35.54 9.39 -11.05
C THR A 351 34.99 8.34 -10.08
N SER A 352 35.56 8.27 -8.88
CA SER A 352 35.00 7.48 -7.78
C SER A 352 35.42 8.07 -6.44
N VAL A 353 34.56 7.90 -5.44
CA VAL A 353 34.84 8.24 -4.04
C VAL A 353 34.62 7.01 -3.17
N THR A 354 35.46 6.83 -2.15
CA THR A 354 35.35 5.72 -1.21
C THR A 354 35.13 6.23 0.20
N PHE A 355 34.04 5.78 0.79
CA PHE A 355 33.73 5.98 2.19
C PHE A 355 34.03 4.69 2.96
N THR A 356 34.65 4.84 4.11
CA THR A 356 35.06 3.84 5.07
C THR A 356 34.26 4.07 6.36
N PRO A 357 34.26 3.12 7.31
CA PRO A 357 33.67 3.33 8.63
C PRO A 357 34.21 4.56 9.38
N GLY A 358 35.39 5.09 9.01
CA GLY A 358 36.04 6.22 9.67
C GLY A 358 35.85 7.59 9.02
N ASN A 359 35.43 7.67 7.75
CA ASN A 359 35.30 8.94 7.01
C ASN A 359 33.91 9.14 6.36
N TRP A 360 32.93 8.27 6.66
CA TRP A 360 31.58 8.30 6.11
C TRP A 360 30.86 9.66 6.21
N ALA A 361 31.09 10.38 7.30
CA ALA A 361 30.47 11.69 7.57
C ALA A 361 31.27 12.88 7.01
N THR A 362 32.44 12.63 6.43
CA THR A 362 33.30 13.69 5.89
C THR A 362 32.96 13.91 4.41
N PRO A 363 32.52 15.12 4.01
CA PRO A 363 32.23 15.44 2.61
C PRO A 363 33.37 15.08 1.67
N GLN A 364 33.04 14.34 0.61
CA GLN A 364 33.92 14.07 -0.51
C GLN A 364 33.46 14.94 -1.69
N THR A 365 34.24 15.96 -2.00
CA THR A 365 33.94 16.90 -3.09
C THR A 365 34.27 16.28 -4.44
N VAL A 366 33.33 16.38 -5.37
CA VAL A 366 33.48 16.04 -6.77
C VAL A 366 33.43 17.31 -7.59
N THR A 367 34.41 17.48 -8.47
CA THR A 367 34.46 18.59 -9.43
C THR A 367 33.90 18.12 -10.77
N VAL A 368 32.93 18.86 -11.29
CA VAL A 368 32.38 18.73 -12.63
C VAL A 368 33.04 19.78 -13.51
N THR A 369 33.55 19.42 -14.68
CA THR A 369 34.27 20.34 -15.59
C THR A 369 33.72 20.18 -17.00
N ALA A 370 33.38 21.30 -17.66
CA ALA A 370 33.01 21.30 -19.06
C ALA A 370 34.23 20.99 -19.95
N VAL A 371 34.08 20.13 -20.94
CA VAL A 371 35.13 19.81 -21.91
C VAL A 371 35.02 20.77 -23.07
N ASN A 372 36.01 21.65 -23.21
CA ASN A 372 36.03 22.59 -24.32
C ASN A 372 36.34 21.89 -25.64
N ASP A 373 35.50 22.10 -26.65
CA ASP A 373 35.79 21.63 -28.00
C ASP A 373 35.75 22.77 -29.05
N THR A 374 35.32 22.50 -30.28
CA THR A 374 35.20 23.48 -31.38
C THR A 374 33.85 23.41 -32.09
N HIS A 375 32.93 22.58 -31.58
CA HIS A 375 31.61 22.35 -32.16
C HIS A 375 30.60 23.26 -31.49
N SER A 376 29.72 23.87 -32.28
CA SER A 376 28.61 24.63 -31.70
C SER A 376 27.40 23.72 -31.53
N GLU A 377 27.19 23.29 -30.29
CA GLU A 377 26.23 22.26 -29.91
C GLU A 377 25.02 22.87 -29.18
N GLY A 378 25.16 24.12 -28.71
CA GLY A 378 24.17 24.75 -27.86
C GLY A 378 24.18 24.15 -26.44
N PRO A 379 23.19 24.51 -25.61
CA PRO A 379 23.14 24.14 -24.20
C PRO A 379 22.78 22.69 -23.99
N GLU A 380 23.66 21.97 -23.33
CA GLU A 380 23.47 20.55 -23.04
C GLU A 380 23.16 20.33 -21.57
N ILE A 381 22.39 19.28 -21.29
CA ILE A 381 22.18 18.78 -19.93
C ILE A 381 22.88 17.44 -19.85
N GLY A 382 23.99 17.41 -19.13
CA GLY A 382 24.70 16.19 -18.78
C GLY A 382 24.12 15.58 -17.51
N LEU A 383 23.76 14.30 -17.54
CA LEU A 383 23.38 13.58 -16.32
C LEU A 383 24.66 13.03 -15.68
N VAL A 384 24.94 13.44 -14.45
CA VAL A 384 25.98 12.79 -13.63
C VAL A 384 25.30 11.72 -12.79
N SER A 385 25.63 10.46 -13.08
CA SER A 385 25.05 9.28 -12.45
C SER A 385 26.02 8.59 -11.49
N HIS A 386 25.46 7.96 -10.47
CA HIS A 386 26.21 7.35 -9.38
C HIS A 386 25.84 5.89 -9.20
N VAL A 387 26.83 5.02 -9.13
CA VAL A 387 26.65 3.58 -8.90
C VAL A 387 27.40 3.18 -7.64
N ILE A 388 26.69 2.61 -6.67
CA ILE A 388 27.25 2.17 -5.39
C ILE A 388 27.75 0.73 -5.49
N GLN A 389 28.95 0.48 -4.98
CA GLN A 389 29.53 -0.84 -4.81
C GLN A 389 30.05 -0.97 -3.37
N SER A 390 29.53 -1.94 -2.62
CA SER A 390 29.99 -2.21 -1.26
C SER A 390 29.83 -3.70 -0.90
N ALA A 391 30.69 -4.17 0.00
CA ALA A 391 30.49 -5.46 0.68
C ALA A 391 29.58 -5.34 1.92
N ASP A 392 29.24 -4.11 2.31
CA ASP A 392 28.18 -3.84 3.28
C ASP A 392 26.83 -4.17 2.61
N PRO A 393 26.10 -5.19 3.08
CA PRO A 393 24.83 -5.60 2.48
C PRO A 393 23.78 -4.48 2.47
N VAL A 394 23.88 -3.54 3.41
CA VAL A 394 22.97 -2.40 3.53
C VAL A 394 23.27 -1.40 2.42
N TYR A 395 24.52 -0.94 2.29
CA TYR A 395 24.89 0.01 1.24
C TYR A 395 24.90 -0.61 -0.17
N ALA A 396 25.06 -1.92 -0.30
CA ALA A 396 24.93 -2.62 -1.58
C ALA A 396 23.50 -2.55 -2.17
N ALA A 397 22.49 -2.29 -1.35
CA ALA A 397 21.09 -2.16 -1.75
C ALA A 397 20.62 -0.69 -1.92
N VAL A 398 21.48 0.29 -1.60
CA VAL A 398 21.16 1.72 -1.67
C VAL A 398 21.36 2.24 -3.10
N SER A 399 20.47 3.10 -3.56
CA SER A 399 20.66 3.89 -4.79
C SER A 399 21.16 5.30 -4.43
N ALA A 400 22.11 5.83 -5.22
CA ALA A 400 22.60 7.20 -5.08
C ALA A 400 21.80 8.17 -5.99
N PRO A 401 21.56 9.42 -5.55
CA PRO A 401 20.92 10.43 -6.38
C PRO A 401 21.85 10.85 -7.54
N SER A 402 21.27 11.08 -8.73
CA SER A 402 21.94 11.70 -9.87
C SER A 402 21.72 13.22 -9.87
N LEU A 403 22.59 13.99 -10.54
CA LEU A 403 22.39 15.43 -10.76
C LEU A 403 22.45 15.80 -12.25
N ASN A 404 21.86 16.95 -12.59
CA ASN A 404 21.93 17.54 -13.93
C ASN A 404 23.02 18.62 -13.95
N ALA A 405 24.06 18.42 -14.76
CA ALA A 405 25.04 19.44 -15.08
C ALA A 405 24.57 20.20 -16.32
N ILE A 406 24.40 21.52 -16.21
CA ILE A 406 24.08 22.37 -17.35
C ILE A 406 25.40 22.83 -17.96
N VAL A 407 25.59 22.52 -19.24
CA VAL A 407 26.80 22.84 -20.01
C VAL A 407 26.50 24.00 -20.96
N GLY A 408 27.21 25.10 -20.78
CA GLY A 408 27.19 26.23 -21.69
C GLY A 408 28.23 26.07 -22.81
N ASP A 409 27.76 26.10 -24.05
CA ASP A 409 28.57 26.15 -25.28
C ASP A 409 29.24 27.53 -25.42
N ASN A 410 30.55 27.55 -25.73
CA ASN A 410 31.31 28.76 -25.97
C ASN A 410 31.61 29.03 -27.47
N ASP A 411 31.16 28.14 -28.36
CA ASP A 411 31.33 28.22 -29.79
C ASP A 411 30.14 28.89 -30.51
N ASN A 412 30.46 29.68 -31.53
CA ASN A 412 29.58 30.74 -32.03
C ASN A 412 28.76 30.40 -33.30
N ASN A 413 28.41 29.14 -33.56
CA ASN A 413 27.79 28.76 -34.85
C ASN A 413 26.31 28.28 -34.79
N GLY A 414 25.71 28.18 -33.60
CA GLY A 414 24.35 27.65 -33.40
C GLY A 414 23.18 28.67 -33.46
N THR A 415 21.99 28.25 -33.03
CA THR A 415 20.80 29.11 -32.89
C THR A 415 20.77 29.74 -31.49
N TYR A 416 20.40 31.02 -31.37
CA TYR A 416 20.26 31.69 -30.07
C TYR A 416 19.12 31.04 -29.28
N THR A 417 19.35 30.45 -28.11
CA THR A 417 18.32 29.79 -27.28
C THR A 417 18.33 30.28 -25.82
N VAL A 418 17.26 30.04 -25.07
CA VAL A 418 17.05 30.56 -23.71
C VAL A 418 16.58 29.46 -22.75
N SER A 419 17.08 29.49 -21.51
CA SER A 419 16.66 28.59 -20.44
C SER A 419 15.62 29.30 -19.61
N VAL A 420 14.47 28.66 -19.39
CA VAL A 420 13.45 29.15 -18.47
C VAL A 420 13.09 28.02 -17.52
N LEU A 421 13.35 28.23 -16.24
CA LEU A 421 13.06 27.27 -15.18
C LEU A 421 12.04 27.90 -14.22
N GLN A 422 10.86 27.29 -14.13
CA GLN A 422 9.83 27.68 -13.16
C GLN A 422 10.17 27.07 -11.79
N SER A 423 9.86 27.79 -10.71
CA SER A 423 9.85 27.22 -9.35
C SER A 423 8.99 25.97 -9.32
N ALA A 424 9.46 24.91 -8.65
CA ALA A 424 8.73 23.64 -8.48
C ALA A 424 8.08 23.07 -9.78
N ASN A 425 8.68 23.34 -10.95
CA ASN A 425 8.17 23.01 -12.30
C ASN A 425 6.88 23.73 -12.76
N GLN A 426 6.27 24.62 -11.96
CA GLN A 426 5.07 25.37 -12.32
C GLN A 426 5.06 26.73 -11.63
N THR A 427 4.71 27.80 -12.36
CA THR A 427 4.47 29.11 -11.74
C THR A 427 3.05 29.17 -11.18
N LEU A 428 2.88 29.29 -9.86
CA LEU A 428 1.59 29.37 -9.16
C LEU A 428 1.52 30.64 -8.30
N VAL A 429 0.60 31.55 -8.63
CA VAL A 429 0.43 32.83 -7.95
C VAL A 429 -1.02 33.01 -7.48
N LEU A 430 -1.22 33.90 -6.52
CA LEU A 430 -2.54 34.18 -5.93
C LEU A 430 -2.81 35.68 -5.92
N GLU A 431 -4.04 36.06 -6.30
CA GLU A 431 -4.53 37.45 -6.28
C GLU A 431 -4.45 38.06 -4.88
N GLY A 432 -3.95 39.30 -4.78
CA GLY A 432 -3.69 39.98 -3.50
C GLY A 432 -2.72 39.24 -2.56
N GLY A 433 -2.05 38.18 -3.04
CA GLY A 433 -1.52 37.10 -2.22
C GLY A 433 -0.07 36.72 -2.49
N ALA A 434 0.19 35.41 -2.59
CA ALA A 434 1.52 34.86 -2.76
C ALA A 434 2.05 35.11 -4.18
N THR A 435 3.30 35.57 -4.26
CA THR A 435 4.06 35.70 -5.50
C THR A 435 4.86 34.43 -5.75
N ASP A 436 5.21 34.18 -7.00
CA ASP A 436 6.08 33.08 -7.39
C ASP A 436 7.21 33.58 -8.29
N SER A 437 8.14 32.73 -8.71
CA SER A 437 9.25 33.16 -9.55
C SER A 437 9.70 32.14 -10.57
N TYR A 438 10.26 32.65 -11.66
CA TYR A 438 10.98 31.82 -12.64
C TYR A 438 12.36 32.42 -12.90
N ARG A 439 13.31 31.56 -13.26
CA ARG A 439 14.68 31.95 -13.56
C ARG A 439 14.94 31.84 -15.05
N VAL A 440 15.73 32.78 -15.57
CA VAL A 440 16.07 32.87 -16.98
C VAL A 440 17.56 33.07 -17.16
N ALA A 441 18.17 32.27 -18.02
CA ALA A 441 19.54 32.45 -18.50
C ALA A 441 19.58 32.32 -20.02
N LEU A 442 20.52 33.03 -20.64
CA LEU A 442 20.83 32.81 -22.05
C LEU A 442 21.72 31.58 -22.18
N ARG A 443 21.58 30.87 -23.29
CA ARG A 443 22.31 29.62 -23.53
C ARG A 443 23.48 29.77 -24.52
N ARG A 444 23.72 30.99 -24.98
CA ARG A 444 24.89 31.38 -25.77
C ARG A 444 25.35 32.78 -25.42
N GLN A 445 26.67 33.00 -25.38
CA GLN A 445 27.23 34.34 -25.22
C GLN A 445 26.72 35.29 -26.31
N PRO A 446 26.06 36.39 -25.95
CA PRO A 446 25.58 37.32 -26.95
C PRO A 446 26.74 38.20 -27.44
N THR A 447 26.62 38.73 -28.66
CA THR A 447 27.62 39.63 -29.26
C THR A 447 27.53 41.08 -28.72
N ALA A 448 26.44 41.40 -28.03
CA ALA A 448 26.15 42.66 -27.37
C ALA A 448 25.08 42.40 -26.29
N ASN A 449 24.61 43.42 -25.57
CA ASN A 449 23.56 43.22 -24.59
C ASN A 449 22.25 42.71 -25.24
N VAL A 450 21.64 41.72 -24.60
CA VAL A 450 20.32 41.17 -24.93
C VAL A 450 19.32 41.71 -23.93
N THR A 451 18.19 42.18 -24.43
CA THR A 451 17.04 42.57 -23.61
C THR A 451 15.95 41.53 -23.75
N MET A 452 15.46 41.05 -22.62
CA MET A 452 14.28 40.21 -22.50
C MET A 452 13.12 41.10 -22.07
N ALA A 453 12.14 41.28 -22.95
CA ALA A 453 10.87 41.92 -22.61
C ALA A 453 9.89 40.85 -22.12
N ILE A 454 9.22 41.11 -20.99
CA ILE A 454 8.27 40.19 -20.38
C ILE A 454 6.86 40.72 -20.60
N ASN A 455 6.00 39.93 -21.24
CA ASN A 455 4.56 40.20 -21.35
C ASN A 455 3.81 39.18 -20.49
N ALA A 456 3.20 39.65 -19.40
CA ALA A 456 2.50 38.80 -18.44
C ALA A 456 0.97 38.75 -18.66
N GLY A 457 0.44 39.40 -19.70
CA GLY A 457 -1.00 39.58 -19.89
C GLY A 457 -1.61 40.61 -18.94
N SER A 458 -2.93 40.58 -18.77
CA SER A 458 -3.67 41.53 -17.92
C SER A 458 -3.86 41.09 -16.48
N GLN A 459 -3.76 39.78 -16.20
CA GLN A 459 -4.01 39.21 -14.87
C GLN A 459 -2.73 39.03 -14.04
N LEU A 460 -1.56 39.40 -14.57
CA LEU A 460 -0.27 39.26 -13.88
C LEU A 460 0.59 40.51 -14.02
N THR A 461 1.44 40.73 -13.02
CA THR A 461 2.57 41.67 -13.06
C THR A 461 3.87 40.93 -12.77
N THR A 462 4.98 41.47 -13.30
CA THR A 462 6.31 40.88 -13.10
C THR A 462 7.32 41.91 -12.63
N ALA A 463 8.24 41.48 -11.77
CA ALA A 463 9.33 42.28 -11.26
C ALA A 463 10.66 41.51 -11.42
N PRO A 464 11.58 41.99 -12.26
CA PRO A 464 11.45 43.14 -13.17
C PRO A 464 10.57 42.82 -14.40
N THR A 465 10.05 43.84 -15.09
CA THR A 465 9.29 43.70 -16.35
C THR A 465 10.18 43.49 -17.59
N SER A 466 11.49 43.64 -17.43
CA SER A 466 12.49 43.33 -18.45
C SER A 466 13.82 42.95 -17.80
N LEU A 467 14.55 42.01 -18.39
CA LEU A 467 15.90 41.65 -17.99
C LEU A 467 16.91 42.04 -19.08
N THR A 468 18.10 42.48 -18.68
CA THR A 468 19.22 42.72 -19.59
C THR A 468 20.32 41.72 -19.30
N PHE A 469 20.77 40.98 -20.30
CA PHE A 469 21.91 40.07 -20.24
C PHE A 469 23.05 40.69 -21.04
N THR A 470 24.22 40.77 -20.45
CA THR A 470 25.44 41.30 -21.06
C THR A 470 26.32 40.17 -21.58
N THR A 471 27.36 40.51 -22.33
CA THR A 471 28.37 39.53 -22.76
C THR A 471 29.11 38.87 -21.58
N ALA A 472 29.02 39.41 -20.36
CA ALA A 472 29.72 38.93 -19.18
C ALA A 472 28.85 38.16 -18.18
N ASP A 473 27.51 38.25 -18.25
CA ASP A 473 26.59 37.64 -17.27
C ASP A 473 25.41 36.91 -17.91
N TRP A 474 25.48 36.69 -19.23
CA TRP A 474 24.43 36.03 -20.01
C TRP A 474 24.04 34.64 -19.49
N TYR A 475 25.01 33.91 -18.94
CA TYR A 475 24.85 32.57 -18.41
C TYR A 475 24.36 32.55 -16.96
N VAL A 476 24.34 33.71 -16.27
CA VAL A 476 23.89 33.79 -14.88
C VAL A 476 22.35 33.82 -14.85
N PRO A 477 21.68 32.85 -14.22
CA PRO A 477 20.23 32.86 -14.11
C PRO A 477 19.75 34.11 -13.36
N LYS A 478 18.86 34.87 -14.01
CA LYS A 478 18.20 36.03 -13.41
C LYS A 478 16.78 35.66 -13.03
N THR A 479 16.35 36.09 -11.85
CA THR A 479 15.03 35.78 -11.30
C THR A 479 14.02 36.83 -11.73
N VAL A 480 12.83 36.38 -12.13
CA VAL A 480 11.64 37.20 -12.33
C VAL A 480 10.61 36.76 -11.31
N THR A 481 10.16 37.70 -10.47
CA THR A 481 9.02 37.49 -9.57
C THR A 481 7.73 37.79 -10.32
N VAL A 482 6.76 36.90 -10.21
CA VAL A 482 5.42 36.97 -10.79
C VAL A 482 4.41 37.21 -9.68
N THR A 483 3.51 38.16 -9.87
CA THR A 483 2.44 38.52 -8.93
C THR A 483 1.12 38.58 -9.68
N ALA A 484 0.04 38.00 -9.15
CA ALA A 484 -1.28 38.14 -9.76
C ALA A 484 -1.85 39.55 -9.54
N VAL A 485 -2.67 40.01 -10.49
CA VAL A 485 -3.41 41.27 -10.38
C VAL A 485 -4.66 41.02 -9.56
N ASP A 486 -4.75 41.65 -8.40
CA ASP A 486 -5.90 41.57 -7.51
C ASP A 486 -7.10 42.32 -8.09
N ASP A 487 -8.26 41.65 -8.23
CA ASP A 487 -9.50 42.30 -8.62
C ASP A 487 -10.67 42.05 -7.64
N ALA A 488 -11.90 41.96 -8.11
CA ALA A 488 -13.08 41.76 -7.26
C ALA A 488 -14.04 40.69 -7.82
N ALA A 489 -13.61 39.98 -8.87
CA ALA A 489 -14.42 39.04 -9.62
C ALA A 489 -14.13 37.60 -9.16
N VAL A 490 -15.18 36.85 -8.85
CA VAL A 490 -15.05 35.42 -8.53
C VAL A 490 -14.89 34.62 -9.83
N GLU A 491 -13.66 34.33 -10.20
CA GLU A 491 -13.28 33.65 -11.45
C GLU A 491 -12.88 32.18 -11.24
N GLY A 492 -12.53 31.79 -10.01
CA GLY A 492 -11.95 30.48 -9.68
C GLY A 492 -10.53 30.29 -10.25
N ARG A 493 -9.93 29.11 -10.01
CA ARG A 493 -8.57 28.80 -10.49
C ARG A 493 -8.50 28.82 -12.01
N HIS A 494 -7.60 29.63 -12.55
CA HIS A 494 -7.41 29.80 -13.99
C HIS A 494 -5.91 29.96 -14.33
N THR A 495 -5.61 30.28 -15.60
CA THR A 495 -4.22 30.37 -16.09
C THR A 495 -4.04 31.56 -17.02
N GLN A 496 -2.88 32.21 -16.93
CA GLN A 496 -2.47 33.31 -17.81
C GLN A 496 -1.10 32.99 -18.42
N GLN A 497 -0.97 33.15 -19.73
CA GLN A 497 0.28 32.94 -20.44
C GLN A 497 1.24 34.11 -20.22
N ILE A 498 2.49 33.81 -19.85
CA ILE A 498 3.63 34.73 -19.85
C ILE A 498 4.44 34.48 -21.12
N SER A 499 4.73 35.55 -21.85
CA SER A 499 5.54 35.53 -23.08
C SER A 499 6.81 36.36 -22.89
N ASN A 500 7.96 35.73 -23.08
CA ASN A 500 9.29 36.34 -22.95
C ASN A 500 9.89 36.54 -24.34
N ALA A 501 10.21 37.77 -24.73
CA ALA A 501 10.79 38.10 -26.02
C ALA A 501 12.23 38.62 -25.86
N PHE A 502 13.20 37.92 -26.44
CA PHE A 502 14.62 38.22 -26.33
C PHE A 502 15.12 38.88 -27.61
N SER A 503 15.74 40.05 -27.49
CA SER A 503 16.23 40.85 -28.62
C SER A 503 17.58 41.52 -28.33
N GLY A 504 18.41 41.69 -29.35
CA GLY A 504 19.75 42.28 -29.21
C GLY A 504 20.84 41.22 -29.06
N GLY A 505 22.10 41.59 -29.25
CA GLY A 505 23.24 40.67 -29.14
C GLY A 505 23.18 39.42 -30.04
N GLY A 506 22.36 39.47 -31.09
CA GLY A 506 22.05 38.37 -32.01
C GLY A 506 20.78 37.58 -31.68
N TYR A 507 20.24 37.69 -30.46
CA TYR A 507 18.99 37.03 -30.06
C TYR A 507 17.77 37.61 -30.76
N SER A 508 16.87 36.74 -31.21
CA SER A 508 15.54 37.04 -31.73
C SER A 508 14.62 35.84 -31.50
N VAL A 509 14.45 35.47 -30.23
CA VAL A 509 13.68 34.28 -29.82
C VAL A 509 12.61 34.63 -28.80
N SER A 510 11.61 33.76 -28.69
CA SER A 510 10.55 33.89 -27.69
C SER A 510 10.36 32.57 -26.93
N ASN A 511 9.94 32.68 -25.68
CA ASN A 511 9.57 31.56 -24.83
C ASN A 511 8.28 31.91 -24.10
N ASN A 512 7.30 31.00 -24.16
CA ASN A 512 6.00 31.20 -23.55
C ASN A 512 5.68 30.02 -22.62
N PHE A 513 5.10 30.31 -21.46
CA PHE A 513 4.59 29.30 -20.52
C PHE A 513 3.36 29.85 -19.79
N ASN A 514 2.59 28.98 -19.15
CA ASN A 514 1.41 29.39 -18.40
C ASN A 514 1.72 29.49 -16.91
N ALA A 515 1.39 30.63 -16.30
CA ALA A 515 1.28 30.75 -14.85
C ALA A 515 -0.16 30.44 -14.44
N THR A 516 -0.31 29.78 -13.30
CA THR A 516 -1.61 29.45 -12.72
C THR A 516 -1.96 30.48 -11.67
N ILE A 517 -3.18 31.00 -11.73
CA ILE A 517 -3.69 32.04 -10.85
C ILE A 517 -4.77 31.43 -9.98
N GLU A 518 -4.60 31.58 -8.67
CA GLU A 518 -5.66 31.37 -7.70
C GLU A 518 -6.40 32.69 -7.48
N ASP A 519 -7.73 32.60 -7.49
CA ASP A 519 -8.66 33.70 -7.27
C ASP A 519 -8.87 33.90 -5.76
N ASN A 520 -8.76 35.15 -5.30
CA ASN A 520 -8.90 35.51 -3.88
C ASN A 520 -10.25 36.14 -3.54
N ASP A 521 -11.17 36.30 -4.49
CA ASP A 521 -12.51 36.85 -4.27
C ASP A 521 -13.54 35.75 -3.94
N GLY A 522 -13.17 34.49 -4.18
CA GLY A 522 -13.73 33.34 -3.49
C GLY A 522 -13.07 33.16 -2.11
N GLY A 523 -13.81 32.62 -1.12
CA GLY A 523 -13.23 32.28 0.17
C GLY A 523 -12.09 31.27 0.04
N SER A 524 -10.85 31.77 0.00
CA SER A 524 -9.62 31.01 -0.24
C SER A 524 -8.71 30.95 0.99
N LEU A 525 -7.91 29.90 1.10
CA LEU A 525 -6.87 29.70 2.11
C LEU A 525 -5.51 29.64 1.42
N ILE A 526 -4.63 30.57 1.76
CA ILE A 526 -3.26 30.62 1.25
C ILE A 526 -2.39 29.71 2.09
N ILE A 527 -1.74 28.73 1.46
CA ILE A 527 -0.77 27.83 2.08
C ILE A 527 0.60 28.13 1.47
N ALA A 528 1.60 28.46 2.30
CA ALA A 528 2.95 28.78 1.83
C ALA A 528 4.01 28.04 2.64
N GLU A 529 4.76 27.15 1.98
CA GLU A 529 5.87 26.40 2.56
C GLU A 529 7.05 27.33 2.87
N THR A 530 7.70 27.17 4.03
CA THR A 530 8.77 28.11 4.43
C THR A 530 10.10 27.91 3.69
N SER A 531 10.29 26.76 3.02
CA SER A 531 11.54 26.33 2.35
C SER A 531 11.34 25.82 0.92
N GLY A 532 10.12 25.94 0.35
CA GLY A 532 9.77 25.41 -0.97
C GLY A 532 9.42 23.92 -1.01
N SER A 533 9.46 23.25 0.15
CA SER A 533 8.96 21.90 0.43
C SER A 533 8.72 21.80 1.94
N THR A 534 7.87 20.85 2.36
CA THR A 534 7.67 20.47 3.77
C THR A 534 8.32 19.11 4.02
N ASP A 535 9.53 19.10 4.56
CA ASP A 535 10.37 17.90 4.70
C ASP A 535 10.61 17.54 6.18
N VAL A 536 10.12 16.39 6.63
CA VAL A 536 10.26 15.92 8.02
C VAL A 536 10.95 14.56 8.08
N THR A 537 11.62 14.28 9.20
CA THR A 537 12.26 12.99 9.47
C THR A 537 11.60 12.33 10.67
N GLU A 538 11.32 11.03 10.58
CA GLU A 538 10.88 10.21 11.71
C GLU A 538 12.01 10.23 12.76
N ASN A 539 11.81 10.98 13.83
CA ASN A 539 12.76 11.15 14.94
C ASN A 539 12.03 11.61 16.21
N PHE A 540 10.69 11.58 16.20
CA PHE A 540 9.83 11.90 17.33
C PHE A 540 9.82 10.73 18.33
N ALA A 541 10.98 10.45 18.95
CA ALA A 541 11.12 9.38 19.91
C ALA A 541 10.01 9.46 20.96
N GLY A 542 9.38 8.32 21.25
CA GLY A 542 8.47 8.16 22.38
C GLY A 542 9.16 8.56 23.68
N VAL A 543 9.01 9.84 24.06
CA VAL A 543 9.56 10.37 25.30
C VAL A 543 8.86 9.65 26.47
N PRO A 544 9.60 9.04 27.41
CA PRO A 544 8.99 8.47 28.61
C PRO A 544 8.12 9.53 29.30
N SER A 545 6.92 9.16 29.74
CA SER A 545 5.98 10.11 30.35
C SER A 545 6.65 10.85 31.52
N GLY A 546 7.00 12.12 31.33
CA GLY A 546 7.55 12.99 32.38
C GLY A 546 8.74 13.87 32.01
N SER A 547 9.42 13.66 30.88
CA SER A 547 10.41 14.62 30.35
C SER A 547 9.84 15.37 29.13
N ASN A 548 10.12 16.67 29.02
CA ASN A 548 9.65 17.52 27.92
C ASN A 548 10.85 18.09 27.14
N PRO A 549 11.63 17.25 26.43
CA PRO A 549 12.82 17.70 25.72
C PRO A 549 12.43 18.58 24.52
N ILE A 550 13.25 19.59 24.24
CA ILE A 550 13.19 20.38 23.00
C ILE A 550 13.62 19.45 21.87
N LEU A 551 12.77 19.28 20.85
CA LEU A 551 13.08 18.44 19.69
C LEU A 551 14.15 19.10 18.80
N PRO A 552 15.03 18.34 18.14
CA PRO A 552 16.03 18.92 17.24
C PRO A 552 15.31 19.60 16.06
N SER A 553 15.62 20.87 15.77
CA SER A 553 14.95 21.60 14.69
C SER A 553 15.17 20.98 13.30
N ALA A 554 16.21 20.16 13.13
CA ALA A 554 16.53 19.48 11.88
C ALA A 554 15.57 18.33 11.51
N ALA A 555 14.67 17.93 12.41
CA ALA A 555 13.67 16.88 12.16
C ALA A 555 12.25 17.44 11.96
N LEU A 556 12.08 18.75 12.09
CA LEU A 556 10.81 19.47 11.97
C LEU A 556 10.85 20.38 10.76
N ASP A 557 9.69 20.64 10.17
CA ASP A 557 9.54 21.69 9.18
C ASP A 557 8.27 22.50 9.45
N SER A 558 8.06 23.59 8.72
CA SER A 558 6.89 24.43 8.86
C SER A 558 6.34 24.95 7.54
N TYR A 559 5.12 25.43 7.60
CA TYR A 559 4.51 26.23 6.55
C TYR A 559 3.61 27.27 7.21
N THR A 560 3.08 28.21 6.42
CA THR A 560 2.17 29.24 6.91
C THR A 560 0.81 29.16 6.25
N ILE A 561 -0.22 29.52 7.00
CA ILE A 561 -1.60 29.67 6.52
C ILE A 561 -2.14 31.07 6.79
N ARG A 562 -2.92 31.61 5.85
CA ARG A 562 -3.74 32.83 6.03
C ARG A 562 -4.95 32.80 5.10
N LEU A 563 -5.97 33.61 5.36
CA LEU A 563 -7.10 33.74 4.42
C LEU A 563 -6.69 34.63 3.23
N GLY A 564 -7.21 34.31 2.05
CA GLY A 564 -7.04 35.12 0.83
C GLY A 564 -7.89 36.40 0.82
N THR A 565 -9.00 36.40 1.56
CA THR A 565 -10.00 37.48 1.59
C THR A 565 -10.35 37.84 3.03
N ALA A 566 -10.74 39.09 3.25
CA ALA A 566 -11.26 39.52 4.55
C ALA A 566 -12.60 38.82 4.84
N PRO A 567 -12.74 38.08 5.96
CA PRO A 567 -13.99 37.43 6.27
C PRO A 567 -14.97 38.41 6.93
N THR A 568 -16.26 38.23 6.70
CA THR A 568 -17.38 38.95 7.32
C THR A 568 -17.80 38.36 8.67
N SER A 569 -17.28 37.20 9.04
CA SER A 569 -17.46 36.52 10.33
C SER A 569 -16.24 35.69 10.68
N ASP A 570 -16.06 35.29 11.93
CA ASP A 570 -14.92 34.45 12.33
C ASP A 570 -14.88 33.15 11.53
N VAL A 571 -13.71 32.81 11.02
CA VAL A 571 -13.42 31.60 10.25
C VAL A 571 -12.52 30.72 11.08
N THR A 572 -12.99 29.52 11.44
CA THR A 572 -12.16 28.52 12.09
C THR A 572 -11.61 27.58 11.03
N VAL A 573 -10.32 27.70 10.75
CA VAL A 573 -9.59 26.80 9.86
C VAL A 573 -9.08 25.61 10.66
N THR A 574 -9.49 24.41 10.27
CA THR A 574 -9.00 23.15 10.79
C THR A 574 -7.86 22.64 9.90
N VAL A 575 -6.71 22.40 10.51
CA VAL A 575 -5.55 21.74 9.92
C VAL A 575 -5.51 20.31 10.40
N ALA A 576 -5.74 19.39 9.48
CA ALA A 576 -5.80 17.96 9.78
C ALA A 576 -4.81 17.23 8.87
N PRO A 577 -3.65 16.81 9.39
CA PRO A 577 -2.86 15.76 8.76
C PRO A 577 -3.73 14.62 8.29
N GLU A 578 -3.47 14.16 7.08
CA GLU A 578 -4.10 12.97 6.56
C GLU A 578 -3.77 11.84 7.53
N ARG A 579 -4.82 11.33 8.18
CA ARG A 579 -4.72 10.11 8.96
C ARG A 579 -4.41 9.03 7.97
N ASN A 580 -3.14 8.67 7.90
CA ASN A 580 -2.64 7.82 6.85
C ASN A 580 -3.57 6.61 6.62
N PRO A 581 -4.22 6.53 5.44
CA PRO A 581 -4.95 5.34 5.04
C PRO A 581 -4.02 4.14 4.88
N SER A 582 -2.71 4.35 4.75
CA SER A 582 -1.69 3.33 4.48
C SER A 582 -1.11 2.60 5.71
N LYS A 583 -1.58 2.93 6.94
CA LYS A 583 -1.62 1.99 8.07
C LYS A 583 -2.95 1.22 8.19
N THR A 584 -3.73 1.24 7.10
CA THR A 584 -4.43 0.04 6.63
C THR A 584 -3.85 -0.31 5.27
N SER A 585 -3.43 -1.56 5.03
CA SER A 585 -2.69 -1.89 3.80
C SER A 585 -3.44 -1.43 2.53
N LEU A 586 -2.71 -1.22 1.42
CA LEU A 586 -3.27 -0.92 0.09
C LEU A 586 -4.35 -1.92 -0.40
N TRP A 587 -4.56 -3.04 0.30
CA TRP A 587 -5.67 -3.97 0.06
C TRP A 587 -7.00 -3.54 0.71
N SER A 588 -6.99 -2.59 1.64
CA SER A 588 -8.18 -2.16 2.38
C SER A 588 -9.19 -1.36 1.55
N LYS A 589 -8.77 -0.71 0.46
CA LYS A 589 -9.68 -0.03 -0.49
C LYS A 589 -10.10 -0.90 -1.68
N GLN A 590 -9.56 -2.11 -1.86
CA GLN A 590 -9.98 -3.00 -2.96
C GLN A 590 -10.35 -4.44 -2.55
N ALA A 591 -10.09 -4.95 -1.36
CA ALA A 591 -10.49 -6.30 -0.99
C ALA A 591 -11.00 -6.39 0.47
N GLY A 592 -12.33 -6.38 0.63
CA GLY A 592 -13.00 -7.15 1.68
C GLY A 592 -12.77 -6.81 3.15
N TYR A 593 -12.39 -5.59 3.53
CA TYR A 593 -12.49 -5.17 4.93
C TYR A 593 -13.95 -4.82 5.30
N PHE A 594 -14.47 -5.47 6.34
CA PHE A 594 -15.60 -4.97 7.11
C PHE A 594 -15.11 -4.58 8.50
N LEU A 595 -15.16 -3.28 8.79
CA LEU A 595 -15.15 -2.78 10.15
C LEU A 595 -16.47 -3.21 10.81
N GLY A 596 -16.38 -4.19 11.72
CA GLY A 596 -17.40 -4.39 12.73
C GLY A 596 -16.97 -3.66 13.99
N ASP A 597 -17.16 -2.33 14.02
CA ASP A 597 -17.35 -1.62 15.29
C ASP A 597 -18.76 -1.02 15.31
N MET A 598 -19.67 -1.84 15.83
CA MET A 598 -21.05 -1.65 16.25
C MET A 598 -21.19 -1.89 17.76
N ASN A 599 -20.44 -1.17 18.61
CA ASN A 599 -20.57 -1.04 20.09
C ASN A 599 -21.44 -2.11 20.78
N ASN A 600 -20.96 -2.87 21.77
CA ASN A 600 -20.85 -2.37 23.15
C ASN A 600 -20.21 -3.39 24.12
N ASN A 601 -19.21 -2.93 24.88
CA ASN A 601 -18.63 -3.52 26.10
C ASN A 601 -17.88 -4.87 25.98
N ASN A 602 -16.56 -4.79 25.80
CA ASN A 602 -15.56 -5.12 26.84
C ASN A 602 -14.13 -5.07 26.25
N SER A 603 -13.34 -4.11 26.74
CA SER A 603 -11.87 -4.02 26.72
C SER A 603 -11.14 -4.54 25.47
N ASP A 604 -10.79 -3.59 24.61
CA ASP A 604 -9.80 -3.72 23.54
C ASP A 604 -8.46 -4.31 24.03
N GLN A 605 -7.90 -5.24 23.25
CA GLN A 605 -6.51 -5.24 22.73
C GLN A 605 -5.89 -6.61 22.36
N GLN A 606 -6.62 -7.72 22.19
CA GLN A 606 -5.98 -8.99 21.76
C GLN A 606 -6.80 -9.86 20.79
N LYS A 607 -7.41 -9.28 19.74
CA LYS A 607 -8.06 -10.09 18.69
C LYS A 607 -7.11 -10.33 17.52
N GLU A 608 -6.73 -11.59 17.30
CA GLU A 608 -6.08 -12.00 16.05
C GLU A 608 -7.03 -11.75 14.88
N ARG A 609 -6.70 -10.78 14.03
CA ARG A 609 -7.51 -10.45 12.86
C ARG A 609 -7.16 -11.43 11.73
N ILE A 610 -8.05 -12.39 11.47
CA ILE A 610 -7.99 -13.26 10.29
C ILE A 610 -8.46 -12.46 9.07
N VAL A 611 -7.62 -12.37 8.05
CA VAL A 611 -7.88 -11.71 6.77
C VAL A 611 -8.11 -12.76 5.70
N LEU A 612 -9.15 -12.58 4.86
CA LEU A 612 -9.44 -13.48 3.74
C LEU A 612 -8.96 -12.86 2.43
N ASN A 613 -8.18 -13.63 1.66
CA ASN A 613 -7.66 -13.18 0.37
C ASN A 613 -8.39 -13.90 -0.78
N TYR A 614 -9.18 -13.12 -1.51
CA TYR A 614 -9.93 -13.59 -2.67
C TYR A 614 -9.23 -13.34 -4.02
N ASP A 615 -8.01 -12.78 -4.02
CA ASP A 615 -7.33 -12.28 -5.21
C ASP A 615 -7.17 -13.36 -6.27
N PHE A 616 -6.78 -14.57 -5.85
CA PHE A 616 -6.67 -15.71 -6.75
C PHE A 616 -8.01 -16.02 -7.46
N LEU A 617 -9.12 -15.99 -6.73
CA LEU A 617 -10.46 -16.29 -7.28
C LEU A 617 -11.02 -15.13 -8.11
N ILE A 618 -10.71 -13.88 -7.72
CA ILE A 618 -11.04 -12.67 -8.47
C ILE A 618 -10.29 -12.67 -9.81
N ASN A 619 -8.99 -12.96 -9.79
CA ASN A 619 -8.15 -13.08 -10.97
C ASN A 619 -8.62 -14.21 -11.87
N LEU A 620 -8.98 -15.37 -11.30
CA LEU A 620 -9.58 -16.47 -12.07
C LEU A 620 -10.87 -16.02 -12.78
N TYR A 621 -11.74 -15.29 -12.09
CA TYR A 621 -12.96 -14.76 -12.70
C TYR A 621 -12.64 -13.78 -13.83
N ALA A 622 -11.81 -12.76 -13.57
CA ALA A 622 -11.48 -11.69 -14.51
C ALA A 622 -10.79 -12.23 -15.77
N THR A 623 -9.81 -13.13 -15.61
CA THR A 623 -9.11 -13.77 -16.72
C THR A 623 -10.03 -14.67 -17.54
N THR A 624 -10.88 -15.47 -16.90
CA THR A 624 -11.87 -16.31 -17.61
C THR A 624 -12.87 -15.46 -18.39
N PHE A 625 -13.31 -14.34 -17.80
CA PHE A 625 -14.20 -13.40 -18.45
C PHE A 625 -13.55 -12.76 -19.69
N ALA A 626 -12.31 -12.27 -19.55
CA ALA A 626 -11.56 -11.62 -20.63
C ALA A 626 -11.15 -12.59 -21.76
N ALA A 627 -11.00 -13.88 -21.45
CA ALA A 627 -10.65 -14.91 -22.43
C ALA A 627 -11.82 -15.34 -23.35
N MET A 628 -13.05 -14.87 -23.09
CA MET A 628 -14.22 -15.31 -23.85
C MET A 628 -14.25 -14.73 -25.27
N PRO A 629 -14.49 -15.55 -26.32
CA PRO A 629 -14.48 -15.08 -27.70
C PRO A 629 -15.44 -13.91 -27.96
N GLY A 630 -14.92 -12.83 -28.55
CA GLY A 630 -15.71 -11.65 -28.89
C GLY A 630 -16.05 -10.73 -27.71
N ILE A 631 -15.38 -10.90 -26.56
CA ILE A 631 -15.49 -9.96 -25.43
C ILE A 631 -14.64 -8.69 -25.62
N SER A 632 -13.62 -8.72 -26.49
CA SER A 632 -12.80 -7.56 -26.83
C SER A 632 -13.56 -6.57 -27.72
N GLY A 633 -13.57 -5.28 -27.34
CA GLY A 633 -14.26 -4.21 -28.09
C GLY A 633 -15.66 -3.87 -27.52
N THR A 634 -16.69 -3.87 -28.37
CA THR A 634 -18.09 -3.57 -27.98
C THR A 634 -18.93 -4.85 -27.98
N PRO A 635 -18.88 -5.68 -26.91
CA PRO A 635 -19.55 -6.98 -26.89
C PRO A 635 -21.07 -6.83 -26.81
N THR A 636 -21.77 -7.75 -27.47
CA THR A 636 -23.23 -7.89 -27.34
C THR A 636 -23.62 -8.37 -25.95
N ASN A 637 -24.88 -8.14 -25.54
CA ASN A 637 -25.39 -8.61 -24.25
C ASN A 637 -25.32 -10.13 -24.12
N ALA A 638 -25.52 -10.88 -25.21
CA ALA A 638 -25.38 -12.33 -25.22
C ALA A 638 -23.93 -12.77 -24.93
N GLN A 639 -22.93 -12.08 -25.51
CA GLN A 639 -21.51 -12.36 -25.26
C GLN A 639 -21.13 -12.04 -23.81
N LYS A 640 -21.59 -10.91 -23.27
CA LYS A 640 -21.38 -10.55 -21.86
C LYS A 640 -21.98 -11.60 -20.92
N GLN A 641 -23.21 -12.03 -21.18
CA GLN A 641 -23.90 -13.06 -20.38
C GLN A 641 -23.17 -14.41 -20.41
N ALA A 642 -22.72 -14.82 -21.60
CA ALA A 642 -21.92 -16.03 -21.75
C ALA A 642 -20.59 -15.92 -20.99
N ALA A 643 -19.92 -14.76 -21.04
CA ALA A 643 -18.65 -14.56 -20.35
C ALA A 643 -18.79 -14.59 -18.83
N HIS A 644 -19.81 -13.93 -18.27
CA HIS A 644 -20.12 -14.03 -16.84
C HIS A 644 -20.47 -15.45 -16.42
N PHE A 645 -21.20 -16.20 -17.25
CA PHE A 645 -21.54 -17.58 -16.97
C PHE A 645 -20.29 -18.48 -16.93
N ALA A 646 -19.40 -18.33 -17.91
CA ALA A 646 -18.14 -19.07 -17.97
C ALA A 646 -17.26 -18.76 -16.75
N ALA A 647 -17.07 -17.48 -16.42
CA ALA A 647 -16.28 -17.04 -15.27
C ALA A 647 -16.88 -17.52 -13.92
N THR A 648 -18.20 -17.43 -13.77
CA THR A 648 -18.91 -17.94 -12.58
C THR A 648 -18.72 -19.45 -12.43
N THR A 649 -18.85 -20.18 -13.52
CA THR A 649 -18.64 -21.64 -13.54
C THR A 649 -17.21 -22.01 -13.16
N ALA A 650 -16.21 -21.28 -13.68
CA ALA A 650 -14.80 -21.52 -13.36
C ALA A 650 -14.50 -21.31 -11.86
N VAL A 651 -15.04 -20.25 -11.24
CA VAL A 651 -14.90 -19.99 -9.81
C VAL A 651 -15.58 -21.08 -8.97
N VAL A 652 -16.83 -21.44 -9.31
CA VAL A 652 -17.57 -22.51 -8.60
C VAL A 652 -16.85 -23.85 -8.72
N ASP A 653 -16.32 -24.18 -9.90
CA ASP A 653 -15.56 -25.42 -10.12
C ASP A 653 -14.25 -25.45 -9.33
N LYS A 654 -13.56 -24.31 -9.24
CA LYS A 654 -12.33 -24.21 -8.44
C LYS A 654 -12.63 -24.38 -6.96
N LEU A 655 -13.70 -23.76 -6.46
CA LEU A 655 -14.15 -23.90 -5.08
C LEU A 655 -14.66 -25.31 -4.79
N ASP A 656 -15.38 -25.95 -5.72
CA ASP A 656 -15.83 -27.34 -5.63
C ASP A 656 -14.62 -28.28 -5.48
N LEU A 657 -13.59 -28.08 -6.30
CA LEU A 657 -12.34 -28.84 -6.18
C LEU A 657 -11.69 -28.69 -4.79
N LEU A 658 -11.67 -27.47 -4.25
CA LEU A 658 -11.01 -27.15 -2.98
C LEU A 658 -11.82 -27.62 -1.75
N LEU A 659 -13.14 -27.54 -1.79
CA LEU A 659 -14.02 -27.76 -0.64
C LEU A 659 -14.69 -29.13 -0.64
N ALA A 660 -15.21 -29.53 -1.81
CA ALA A 660 -15.98 -30.74 -2.02
C ALA A 660 -15.24 -31.80 -2.87
N GLY A 661 -13.99 -31.55 -3.26
CA GLY A 661 -13.18 -32.47 -4.05
C GLY A 661 -13.67 -32.68 -5.48
N GLY A 662 -14.40 -31.71 -6.06
CA GLY A 662 -14.90 -31.78 -7.45
C GLY A 662 -16.23 -32.55 -7.60
N ARG A 663 -16.91 -32.86 -6.49
CA ARG A 663 -18.13 -33.66 -6.48
C ARG A 663 -19.31 -32.96 -7.10
N LEU A 664 -19.45 -31.66 -6.89
CA LEU A 664 -20.56 -30.92 -7.46
C LEU A 664 -20.51 -31.00 -8.98
N LYS A 665 -19.32 -30.94 -9.58
CA LYS A 665 -19.12 -31.12 -11.02
C LYS A 665 -19.30 -32.57 -11.47
N ALA A 666 -18.78 -33.53 -10.72
CA ALA A 666 -18.92 -34.95 -11.07
C ALA A 666 -20.38 -35.41 -11.09
N VAL A 667 -21.19 -34.96 -10.11
CA VAL A 667 -22.63 -35.29 -10.04
C VAL A 667 -23.44 -34.38 -10.97
N GLY A 668 -23.06 -33.11 -11.07
CA GLY A 668 -23.82 -32.10 -11.79
C GLY A 668 -23.55 -32.00 -13.28
N GLY A 669 -22.54 -32.71 -13.80
CA GLY A 669 -22.16 -32.69 -15.22
C GLY A 669 -21.72 -31.31 -15.73
N SER A 670 -21.49 -31.19 -17.03
CA SER A 670 -21.28 -29.88 -17.68
C SER A 670 -22.62 -29.15 -17.84
N LEU A 671 -22.62 -27.84 -17.61
CA LEU A 671 -23.81 -27.00 -17.70
C LEU A 671 -23.57 -25.89 -18.72
N ALA A 672 -24.58 -25.63 -19.55
CA ALA A 672 -24.67 -24.46 -20.42
C ALA A 672 -25.61 -23.41 -19.80
N LEU A 673 -25.55 -22.18 -20.30
CA LEU A 673 -26.37 -21.07 -19.79
C LEU A 673 -27.88 -21.39 -19.87
N VAL A 674 -28.31 -22.11 -20.91
CA VAL A 674 -29.72 -22.54 -21.10
C VAL A 674 -30.20 -23.47 -19.98
N ASP A 675 -29.30 -24.22 -19.37
CA ASP A 675 -29.65 -25.20 -18.34
C ASP A 675 -30.11 -24.54 -17.04
N LEU A 676 -29.75 -23.27 -16.78
CA LEU A 676 -30.14 -22.56 -15.56
C LEU A 676 -31.67 -22.43 -15.43
N ASN A 677 -32.39 -22.30 -16.54
CA ASN A 677 -33.84 -22.15 -16.56
C ASN A 677 -34.60 -23.49 -16.58
N ASN A 678 -33.90 -24.62 -16.76
CA ASN A 678 -34.53 -25.93 -16.88
C ASN A 678 -34.89 -26.53 -15.50
N THR A 679 -36.11 -26.33 -15.04
CA THR A 679 -36.59 -26.80 -13.73
C THR A 679 -36.65 -28.33 -13.60
N ALA A 680 -36.55 -29.08 -14.70
CA ALA A 680 -36.48 -30.54 -14.65
C ALA A 680 -35.14 -31.08 -14.14
N ILE A 681 -34.08 -30.24 -14.12
CA ILE A 681 -32.75 -30.62 -13.64
C ILE A 681 -32.63 -30.29 -12.15
N ILE A 682 -32.80 -31.29 -11.28
CA ILE A 682 -32.49 -31.18 -9.85
C ILE A 682 -30.99 -31.39 -9.66
N ASN A 683 -30.23 -30.30 -9.54
CA ASN A 683 -28.78 -30.34 -9.51
C ASN A 683 -28.20 -29.26 -8.57
N PRO A 684 -27.48 -29.62 -7.49
CA PRO A 684 -26.97 -28.65 -6.52
C PRO A 684 -25.91 -27.72 -7.13
N ARG A 685 -25.08 -28.18 -8.06
CA ARG A 685 -24.10 -27.33 -8.77
C ARG A 685 -24.82 -26.26 -9.60
N LYS A 686 -25.89 -26.65 -10.29
CA LYS A 686 -26.73 -25.73 -11.04
C LYS A 686 -27.32 -24.65 -10.13
N SER A 687 -27.89 -25.03 -8.98
CA SER A 687 -28.47 -24.07 -8.04
C SER A 687 -27.46 -23.05 -7.51
N ILE A 688 -26.23 -23.50 -7.22
CA ILE A 688 -25.14 -22.62 -6.78
C ILE A 688 -24.75 -21.66 -7.91
N ILE A 689 -24.49 -22.17 -9.12
CA ILE A 689 -24.15 -21.32 -10.29
C ILE A 689 -25.28 -20.34 -10.56
N ALA A 690 -26.53 -20.78 -10.54
CA ALA A 690 -27.70 -19.93 -10.74
C ALA A 690 -27.77 -18.82 -9.69
N ALA A 691 -27.57 -19.11 -8.41
CA ALA A 691 -27.61 -18.12 -7.34
C ALA A 691 -26.48 -17.08 -7.47
N VAL A 692 -25.25 -17.52 -7.75
CA VAL A 692 -24.11 -16.62 -7.97
C VAL A 692 -24.31 -15.79 -9.24
N TYR A 693 -24.91 -16.38 -10.27
CA TYR A 693 -25.17 -15.74 -11.55
C TYR A 693 -26.32 -14.71 -11.45
N SER A 694 -27.43 -15.07 -10.80
CA SER A 694 -28.69 -14.29 -10.74
C SER A 694 -28.78 -13.28 -9.60
N GLY A 695 -27.91 -13.36 -8.58
CA GLY A 695 -27.90 -12.45 -7.42
C GLY A 695 -27.66 -10.97 -7.74
N TYR A 696 -27.42 -10.62 -9.00
CA TYR A 696 -27.30 -9.24 -9.49
C TYR A 696 -28.24 -9.03 -10.68
N SER A 697 -29.17 -8.08 -10.52
CA SER A 697 -30.30 -7.75 -11.40
C SER A 697 -30.02 -7.91 -12.91
N THR A 698 -30.94 -8.59 -13.59
CA THR A 698 -31.05 -8.70 -15.06
C THR A 698 -31.23 -7.36 -15.77
N THR A 699 -31.46 -6.26 -15.04
CA THR A 699 -31.51 -4.88 -15.55
C THR A 699 -30.14 -4.19 -15.54
N ARG A 700 -29.13 -4.74 -14.83
CA ARG A 700 -27.74 -4.25 -14.82
C ARG A 700 -26.79 -5.03 -15.73
N GLY A 701 -27.30 -5.97 -16.53
CA GLY A 701 -26.56 -6.72 -17.55
C GLY A 701 -26.01 -5.90 -18.73
N ASN A 702 -25.92 -4.57 -18.61
CA ASN A 702 -25.42 -3.67 -19.65
C ASN A 702 -24.06 -3.02 -19.32
N LYS A 703 -23.60 -2.98 -18.06
CA LYS A 703 -22.42 -2.19 -17.70
C LYS A 703 -21.11 -2.96 -17.80
N VAL A 704 -20.57 -3.00 -19.01
CA VAL A 704 -19.11 -3.16 -19.25
C VAL A 704 -18.41 -1.79 -19.24
N THR A 705 -19.14 -0.69 -19.02
CA THR A 705 -18.64 0.67 -19.28
C THR A 705 -18.31 1.52 -18.05
N ASP A 706 -18.17 0.95 -16.85
CA ASP A 706 -17.62 1.67 -15.69
C ASP A 706 -16.68 0.72 -14.90
N GLU A 707 -15.36 0.88 -15.09
CA GLU A 707 -14.26 0.13 -14.43
C GLU A 707 -14.47 -0.16 -12.92
N PRO A 708 -14.97 0.78 -12.09
CA PRO A 708 -15.21 0.51 -10.67
C PRO A 708 -16.40 -0.42 -10.39
N ALA A 709 -17.42 -0.45 -11.26
CA ALA A 709 -18.63 -1.24 -11.04
C ALA A 709 -18.40 -2.74 -11.31
N PHE A 710 -17.60 -3.06 -12.33
CA PHE A 710 -17.29 -4.43 -12.73
C PHE A 710 -16.42 -5.15 -11.68
N THR A 711 -15.38 -4.48 -11.20
CA THR A 711 -14.48 -5.02 -10.18
C THR A 711 -15.20 -5.31 -8.85
N ASN A 712 -16.16 -4.47 -8.44
CA ASN A 712 -16.97 -4.70 -7.24
C ASN A 712 -17.98 -5.86 -7.41
N GLU A 713 -18.51 -6.02 -8.62
CA GLU A 713 -19.39 -7.14 -8.96
C GLU A 713 -18.66 -8.49 -8.88
N ILE A 714 -17.44 -8.59 -9.44
CA ILE A 714 -16.62 -9.81 -9.36
C ILE A 714 -16.39 -10.22 -7.91
N LYS A 715 -15.99 -9.27 -7.05
CA LYS A 715 -15.74 -9.51 -5.63
C LYS A 715 -16.97 -10.07 -4.92
N ALA A 716 -18.16 -9.56 -5.23
CA ALA A 716 -19.38 -10.06 -4.62
C ALA A 716 -19.73 -11.47 -5.08
N ARG A 717 -19.60 -11.75 -6.38
CA ARG A 717 -19.85 -13.09 -6.96
C ARG A 717 -18.91 -14.13 -6.37
N VAL A 718 -17.62 -13.82 -6.25
CA VAL A 718 -16.61 -14.71 -5.66
C VAL A 718 -16.92 -15.00 -4.17
N ARG A 719 -17.30 -14.00 -3.39
CA ARG A 719 -17.67 -14.16 -1.98
C ARG A 719 -18.89 -15.07 -1.79
N ILE A 720 -19.95 -14.82 -2.57
CA ILE A 720 -21.18 -15.62 -2.55
C ILE A 720 -20.90 -17.05 -2.99
N ALA A 721 -20.09 -17.24 -4.04
CA ALA A 721 -19.67 -18.58 -4.49
C ALA A 721 -18.92 -19.33 -3.39
N GLY A 722 -17.97 -18.68 -2.71
CA GLY A 722 -17.23 -19.25 -1.59
C GLY A 722 -18.16 -19.76 -0.48
N TYR A 723 -19.12 -18.94 -0.07
CA TYR A 723 -20.12 -19.31 0.93
C TYR A 723 -21.00 -20.49 0.47
N LEU A 724 -21.64 -20.36 -0.69
CA LEU A 724 -22.60 -21.35 -1.19
C LEU A 724 -21.97 -22.72 -1.44
N VAL A 725 -20.73 -22.77 -1.92
CA VAL A 725 -20.00 -24.04 -2.06
C VAL A 725 -19.63 -24.60 -0.69
N ALA A 726 -19.19 -23.77 0.27
CA ALA A 726 -18.83 -24.22 1.62
C ALA A 726 -20.00 -24.83 2.40
N ILE A 727 -21.22 -24.32 2.20
CA ILE A 727 -22.42 -24.86 2.85
C ILE A 727 -23.11 -25.97 2.03
N SER A 728 -22.55 -26.36 0.89
CA SER A 728 -23.14 -27.42 0.08
C SER A 728 -23.01 -28.79 0.79
N PRO A 729 -24.00 -29.69 0.70
CA PRO A 729 -23.91 -31.04 1.29
C PRO A 729 -22.65 -31.81 0.87
N ALA A 730 -22.20 -31.59 -0.39
CA ALA A 730 -21.00 -32.23 -0.92
C ALA A 730 -19.72 -31.83 -0.16
N SER A 731 -19.67 -30.62 0.42
CA SER A 731 -18.53 -30.13 1.21
C SER A 731 -18.46 -30.75 2.61
N PHE A 732 -19.58 -31.29 3.11
CA PHE A 732 -19.65 -31.91 4.44
C PHE A 732 -19.34 -33.40 4.46
N ILE A 733 -19.09 -34.04 3.31
CA ILE A 733 -18.94 -35.50 3.21
C ILE A 733 -17.60 -35.83 2.53
N SER A 734 -16.75 -36.63 3.18
CA SER A 734 -15.60 -37.29 2.56
C SER A 734 -15.97 -38.71 2.11
N LYS A 735 -15.34 -39.21 1.03
CA LYS A 735 -15.44 -40.62 0.60
C LYS A 735 -14.17 -41.30 1.09
#